data_AF-A0A8H6I7B8-F1
#
_entry.id   AF-A0A8H6I7B8-F1
#
_cell.length_a   1.000
_cell.length_b   1.000
_cell.length_c   1.000
_cell.angle_alpha   90.00
_cell.angle_beta   90.00
_cell.angle_gamma   90.00
#
_symmetry.space_group_name_H-M   'P 1'
#
loop_
_entity.id
_entity.type
_entity.pdbx_description
1 polymer ?
#
loop_
_entity_poly.entity_id
_entity_poly.type
_entity_poly.pdbx_seq_one_letter_code
_entity_poly.pdbx_strand_id
1 'polypeptide(L)'
;MSTPYRGTPGPLQARNSANGGGPETPLPSWAPFQTEREIPPVSSPWMGPPPPVPIFTPSGMLEHTNESLVPETPSRAPRKAAQTDEQKFDDILKGMRAAGMTLSKFLYMLFHVDDEPTTSEPPLKLPQRAPKEKPRHTRSSAHASMLASLLNGSSKPHFGVILNELWKSALITKHSKKDTTSSPGEMFDQENSSLAEVEHARVVLATWATKLVGNLAKEEGAVMTDRETGLHLRAQVKPGGRGSRMEEQISWDAVDRFHFTNVEDLARTNAPITTYVISAYIERPLVASARVVAVRYRPKSLVYTNAISSLTFARSNRANLVPMCRGLWMFATLASKTTYRVDSRLGLTVSEETVRRALETMSNQSQHTFRHMLDSGTRKHTWVVSDNVQTYSLKRDPRFGQPSQMVTGMAATAIEMDGVHPDAFNLETLLNRQANSRRESLTVDMIHDDIDGAHLENVAVFQFLQTLIHFVPALSKYRGPLKQFSIDHLQKVTRPKDFQSKVHPLRTNSCNEMNVQEMKEAVNDFAAQLGISEETINGRCWPFSGDGKTFDVLLRIRKLLSPEESTFESFRWMVPMLEIWHTKWTNMSGVVRDHYGDYTDPSSLASQAKTAGCPPIPNLRKVDFYEGQHLINVVLDANVLNCWEQYYDTTNLVNYFAECKDSANPGGDGDVENEVAAAPNETAEGMETPPTRVLPSFQDLVGTAKCLARRHASSQAFRSAGRDQSENPVPVGTPWIPPPRSPAKSTGSGSSSSSSSEESGESDISMKSTADPTEDAPSLISIPKPTPLEEPPTEPEKVRRSAERKTIDHSQR
;
A
#
# COMPACT_ATOMS: atom_id res chain seq x y z
N MET A 1 -28.53 -32.77 26.98
CA MET A 1 -30.01 -32.73 27.05
C MET A 1 -30.53 -32.01 25.82
N SER A 2 -31.39 -32.73 25.11
CA SER A 2 -32.13 -32.46 23.87
C SER A 2 -32.87 -31.11 23.85
N THR A 3 -32.90 -30.36 22.75
CA THR A 3 -33.73 -30.62 21.56
C THR A 3 -33.32 -29.72 20.36
N PRO A 4 -33.51 -30.15 19.09
CA PRO A 4 -33.24 -29.34 17.90
C PRO A 4 -34.53 -28.77 17.27
N TYR A 5 -34.51 -27.48 16.93
CA TYR A 5 -35.57 -26.83 16.16
C TYR A 5 -35.35 -27.07 14.65
N ARG A 6 -36.26 -27.84 14.03
CA ARG A 6 -36.42 -27.92 12.56
C ARG A 6 -37.40 -26.83 12.13
N GLY A 7 -36.95 -25.87 11.33
CA GLY A 7 -37.79 -24.96 10.58
C GLY A 7 -37.54 -25.14 9.09
N THR A 8 -38.53 -25.67 8.38
CA THR A 8 -38.62 -25.72 6.92
C THR A 8 -38.82 -24.32 6.33
N PRO A 9 -38.17 -23.95 5.21
CA PRO A 9 -38.46 -22.69 4.52
C PRO A 9 -39.65 -22.85 3.57
N GLY A 10 -40.69 -22.04 3.79
CA GLY A 10 -41.82 -21.88 2.85
C GLY A 10 -41.44 -20.99 1.64
N PRO A 11 -42.18 -21.10 0.52
CA PRO A 11 -41.81 -20.45 -0.74
C PRO A 11 -42.18 -18.96 -0.75
N LEU A 12 -41.25 -18.12 -1.20
CA LEU A 12 -41.48 -16.70 -1.50
C LEU A 12 -42.32 -16.57 -2.76
N GLN A 13 -43.59 -16.15 -2.60
CA GLN A 13 -44.42 -15.65 -3.69
C GLN A 13 -43.98 -14.23 -4.06
N ALA A 14 -43.59 -14.06 -5.32
CA ALA A 14 -43.37 -12.77 -5.94
C ALA A 14 -44.72 -12.05 -6.14
N ARG A 15 -44.86 -10.87 -5.54
CA ARG A 15 -45.94 -9.91 -5.87
C ARG A 15 -45.40 -8.91 -6.89
N ASN A 16 -45.92 -9.00 -8.10
CA ASN A 16 -45.89 -7.95 -9.09
C ASN A 16 -46.85 -6.83 -8.68
N SER A 17 -46.35 -5.60 -8.59
CA SER A 17 -47.15 -4.38 -8.55
C SER A 17 -46.59 -3.41 -9.57
N ALA A 18 -47.31 -3.26 -10.68
CA ALA A 18 -47.14 -2.23 -11.68
C ALA A 18 -47.84 -0.94 -11.24
N ASN A 19 -47.23 0.20 -11.55
CA ASN A 19 -47.78 1.53 -11.87
C ASN A 19 -47.11 2.68 -11.11
N GLY A 20 -46.62 3.65 -11.89
CA GLY A 20 -46.20 4.96 -11.40
C GLY A 20 -45.07 5.58 -12.22
N GLY A 21 -45.33 5.90 -13.50
CA GLY A 21 -44.39 6.65 -14.33
C GLY A 21 -44.32 8.13 -13.91
N GLY A 22 -43.12 8.61 -13.65
CA GLY A 22 -42.76 10.01 -13.51
C GLY A 22 -41.41 10.26 -14.21
N PRO A 23 -41.15 11.46 -14.76
CA PRO A 23 -40.01 11.69 -15.63
C PRO A 23 -38.71 11.78 -14.82
N GLU A 24 -37.78 10.87 -15.10
CA GLU A 24 -36.41 10.89 -14.57
C GLU A 24 -35.64 12.06 -15.19
N THR A 25 -35.25 13.02 -14.36
CA THR A 25 -34.17 13.96 -14.63
C THR A 25 -32.82 13.25 -14.48
N PRO A 26 -31.89 13.37 -15.43
CA PRO A 26 -30.59 12.72 -15.32
C PRO A 26 -29.74 13.39 -14.25
N LEU A 27 -29.32 12.61 -13.24
CA LEU A 27 -28.27 12.99 -12.30
C LEU A 27 -26.94 13.15 -13.05
N PRO A 28 -26.14 14.19 -12.75
CA PRO A 28 -24.84 14.37 -13.40
C PRO A 28 -23.86 13.29 -12.95
N SER A 29 -23.19 12.68 -13.92
CA SER A 29 -22.08 11.75 -13.72
C SER A 29 -20.91 12.46 -13.04
N TRP A 30 -20.61 12.08 -11.81
CA TRP A 30 -19.36 12.47 -11.15
C TRP A 30 -18.22 11.62 -11.72
N ALA A 31 -17.40 12.23 -12.57
CA ALA A 31 -16.09 11.70 -12.93
C ALA A 31 -15.10 12.02 -11.80
N PRO A 32 -14.36 11.04 -11.23
CA PRO A 32 -13.29 11.36 -10.31
C PRO A 32 -12.11 11.96 -11.09
N PHE A 33 -11.77 13.20 -10.74
CA PHE A 33 -10.58 13.89 -11.23
C PHE A 33 -9.32 13.10 -10.85
N GLN A 34 -8.54 12.75 -11.88
CA GLN A 34 -7.23 12.15 -11.76
C GLN A 34 -6.25 13.19 -11.21
N THR A 35 -5.74 12.95 -10.00
CA THR A 35 -4.47 13.55 -9.57
C THR A 35 -3.37 12.56 -9.92
N GLU A 36 -2.82 12.68 -11.13
CA GLU A 36 -1.56 12.04 -11.49
C GLU A 36 -0.44 12.69 -10.67
N ARG A 37 -0.13 12.11 -9.51
CA ARG A 37 1.24 12.16 -9.00
C ARG A 37 2.02 11.08 -9.73
N GLU A 38 2.82 11.50 -10.70
CA GLU A 38 3.90 10.68 -11.24
C GLU A 38 4.80 10.23 -10.08
N ILE A 39 4.63 8.98 -9.66
CA ILE A 39 5.65 8.28 -8.91
C ILE A 39 6.74 7.96 -9.95
N PRO A 40 7.96 8.49 -9.84
CA PRO A 40 9.02 8.11 -10.76
C PRO A 40 9.23 6.59 -10.67
N PRO A 41 9.41 5.88 -11.79
CA PRO A 41 9.65 4.46 -11.76
C PRO A 41 10.91 4.20 -10.94
N VAL A 42 10.78 3.31 -9.95
CA VAL A 42 11.92 2.70 -9.27
C VAL A 42 12.76 2.05 -10.35
N SER A 43 13.93 2.61 -10.61
CA SER A 43 14.91 2.05 -11.53
C SER A 43 15.34 0.68 -11.01
N SER A 44 14.75 -0.39 -11.53
CA SER A 44 15.34 -1.71 -11.44
C SER A 44 16.74 -1.66 -12.06
N PRO A 45 17.75 -2.32 -11.45
CA PRO A 45 19.08 -2.36 -12.01
C PRO A 45 19.00 -3.00 -13.39
N TRP A 46 19.47 -2.26 -14.39
CA TRP A 46 19.69 -2.74 -15.75
C TRP A 46 20.62 -3.95 -15.70
N MET A 47 20.08 -5.17 -15.70
CA MET A 47 20.79 -6.32 -16.24
C MET A 47 20.70 -6.19 -17.76
N GLY A 48 21.80 -5.75 -18.37
CA GLY A 48 21.96 -5.83 -19.83
C GLY A 48 21.76 -7.29 -20.30
N PRO A 49 21.40 -7.48 -21.58
CA PRO A 49 21.28 -8.82 -22.15
C PRO A 49 22.60 -9.58 -21.95
N PRO A 50 22.56 -10.87 -21.58
CA PRO A 50 23.77 -11.67 -21.48
C PRO A 50 24.49 -11.68 -22.84
N PRO A 51 25.83 -11.66 -22.87
CA PRO A 51 26.57 -11.76 -24.11
C PRO A 51 26.20 -13.06 -24.84
N PRO A 52 26.18 -13.06 -26.18
CA PRO A 52 25.87 -14.25 -26.96
C PRO A 52 26.85 -15.37 -26.58
N VAL A 53 26.29 -16.50 -26.16
CA VAL A 53 27.05 -17.74 -25.92
C VAL A 53 27.70 -18.15 -27.25
N PRO A 54 29.00 -18.48 -27.28
CA PRO A 54 29.67 -18.87 -28.51
C PRO A 54 29.03 -20.16 -29.06
N ILE A 55 28.56 -20.11 -30.29
CA ILE A 55 28.19 -21.29 -31.07
C ILE A 55 29.49 -22.07 -31.28
N PHE A 56 29.63 -23.19 -30.59
CA PHE A 56 30.68 -24.18 -30.86
C PHE A 56 30.41 -24.80 -32.23
N THR A 57 31.10 -24.30 -33.25
CA THR A 57 31.36 -25.02 -34.49
C THR A 57 32.50 -26.02 -34.24
N PRO A 58 32.31 -27.33 -34.41
CA PRO A 58 33.43 -28.23 -34.49
C PRO A 58 33.98 -28.18 -35.93
N SER A 59 35.04 -27.39 -36.12
CA SER A 59 36.00 -27.58 -37.20
C SER A 59 37.34 -27.90 -36.56
N GLY A 60 37.83 -29.10 -36.82
CA GLY A 60 39.11 -29.61 -36.33
C GLY A 60 39.47 -30.83 -37.16
N MET A 61 39.98 -30.57 -38.36
CA MET A 61 40.67 -31.55 -39.19
C MET A 61 41.88 -32.12 -38.44
N LEU A 62 42.02 -33.44 -38.49
CA LEU A 62 43.33 -34.10 -38.41
C LEU A 62 43.41 -35.01 -39.63
N GLU A 63 44.15 -34.53 -40.63
CA GLU A 63 44.59 -35.32 -41.76
C GLU A 63 45.57 -36.38 -41.25
N HIS A 64 45.13 -37.64 -41.26
CA HIS A 64 46.05 -38.77 -41.30
C HIS A 64 45.84 -39.48 -42.64
N THR A 65 46.78 -39.22 -43.55
CA THR A 65 47.12 -40.09 -44.67
C THR A 65 47.41 -41.49 -44.14
N ASN A 66 46.63 -42.48 -44.57
CA ASN A 66 47.06 -43.87 -44.46
C ASN A 66 46.66 -44.64 -45.71
N GLU A 67 47.68 -45.27 -46.28
CA GLU A 67 47.68 -45.97 -47.55
C GLU A 67 46.79 -47.22 -47.53
N SER A 68 46.07 -47.38 -48.63
CA SER A 68 45.89 -48.61 -49.40
C SER A 68 45.90 -49.94 -48.64
N LEU A 69 44.69 -50.52 -48.47
CA LEU A 69 44.45 -51.95 -48.66
C LEU A 69 43.01 -52.15 -49.16
N VAL A 70 42.91 -52.65 -50.39
CA VAL A 70 41.68 -53.01 -51.10
C VAL A 70 41.08 -54.28 -50.49
N PRO A 71 39.80 -54.31 -50.08
CA PRO A 71 39.04 -55.53 -49.98
C PRO A 71 38.02 -55.62 -51.12
N GLU A 72 37.94 -56.82 -51.68
CA GLU A 72 37.12 -57.20 -52.81
C GLU A 72 35.63 -56.89 -52.63
N THR A 73 35.03 -56.40 -53.71
CA THR A 73 33.61 -56.13 -53.90
C THR A 73 32.76 -57.40 -53.76
N PRO A 74 31.82 -57.49 -52.80
CA PRO A 74 30.80 -58.53 -52.83
C PRO A 74 29.67 -58.13 -53.79
N SER A 75 29.36 -59.05 -54.70
CA SER A 75 28.23 -59.08 -55.64
C SER A 75 26.94 -58.45 -55.06
N ARG A 76 26.50 -57.36 -55.70
CA ARG A 76 25.23 -56.67 -55.42
C ARG A 76 24.05 -57.52 -55.92
N ALA A 77 23.41 -58.25 -55.03
CA ALA A 77 22.06 -58.75 -55.27
C ALA A 77 21.09 -57.56 -55.50
N PRO A 78 20.08 -57.68 -56.37
CA PRO A 78 19.12 -56.62 -56.63
C PRO A 78 18.39 -56.23 -55.33
N ARG A 79 18.57 -54.98 -54.88
CA ARG A 79 17.81 -54.43 -53.75
C ARG A 79 16.32 -54.46 -54.12
N LYS A 80 15.51 -55.15 -53.30
CA LYS A 80 14.05 -55.00 -53.35
C LYS A 80 13.72 -53.51 -53.26
N ALA A 81 12.79 -53.05 -54.09
CA ALA A 81 12.31 -51.66 -54.05
C ALA A 81 11.91 -51.31 -52.62
N ALA A 82 12.33 -50.13 -52.14
CA ALA A 82 11.99 -49.67 -50.81
C ALA A 82 10.46 -49.56 -50.71
N GLN A 83 9.86 -50.31 -49.78
CA GLN A 83 8.43 -50.17 -49.49
C GLN A 83 8.15 -48.76 -48.98
N THR A 84 7.06 -48.15 -49.44
CA THR A 84 6.58 -46.88 -48.87
C THR A 84 6.06 -47.12 -47.44
N ASP A 85 5.97 -46.08 -46.62
CA ASP A 85 5.51 -46.23 -45.23
C ASP A 85 4.04 -46.68 -45.17
N GLU A 86 3.23 -46.31 -46.17
CA GLU A 86 1.86 -46.80 -46.35
C GLU A 86 1.84 -48.31 -46.65
N GLN A 87 2.73 -48.79 -47.53
CA GLN A 87 2.84 -50.22 -47.84
C GLN A 87 3.28 -51.01 -46.61
N LYS A 88 4.23 -50.49 -45.83
CA LYS A 88 4.63 -51.10 -44.55
C LYS A 88 3.48 -51.14 -43.56
N PHE A 89 2.70 -50.06 -43.46
CA PHE A 89 1.54 -50.00 -42.58
C PHE A 89 0.45 -51.00 -43.01
N ASP A 90 0.16 -51.11 -44.30
CA ASP A 90 -0.78 -52.10 -44.85
C ASP A 90 -0.35 -53.54 -44.58
N ASP A 91 0.96 -53.83 -44.69
CA ASP A 91 1.51 -55.15 -44.39
C ASP A 91 1.38 -55.47 -42.88
N ILE A 92 1.58 -54.49 -42.00
CA ILE A 92 1.32 -54.63 -40.56
C ILE A 92 -0.17 -54.93 -40.31
N LEU A 93 -1.08 -54.19 -40.94
CA LEU A 93 -2.53 -54.42 -40.79
C LEU A 93 -2.97 -55.79 -41.31
N LYS A 94 -2.40 -56.25 -42.43
CA LYS A 94 -2.63 -57.61 -42.96
C LYS A 94 -2.11 -58.67 -41.99
N GLY A 95 -0.92 -58.48 -41.44
CA GLY A 95 -0.33 -59.37 -40.43
C GLY A 95 -1.21 -59.47 -39.18
N MET A 96 -1.75 -58.35 -38.72
CA MET A 96 -2.68 -58.32 -37.57
C MET A 96 -3.97 -59.07 -37.85
N ARG A 97 -4.59 -58.88 -39.03
CA ARG A 97 -5.79 -59.63 -39.44
C ARG A 97 -5.52 -61.12 -39.54
N ALA A 98 -4.38 -61.51 -40.12
CA ALA A 98 -3.95 -62.91 -40.22
C ALA A 98 -3.77 -63.54 -38.83
N ALA A 99 -3.32 -62.76 -37.84
CA ALA A 99 -3.19 -63.20 -36.45
C ALA A 99 -4.51 -63.12 -35.63
N GLY A 100 -5.64 -62.77 -36.25
CA GLY A 100 -6.93 -62.62 -35.56
C GLY A 100 -6.95 -61.48 -34.53
N MET A 101 -6.13 -60.45 -34.72
CA MET A 101 -6.01 -59.29 -33.82
C MET A 101 -6.65 -58.04 -34.42
N THR A 102 -7.41 -57.31 -33.60
CA THR A 102 -7.89 -55.96 -33.93
C THR A 102 -6.81 -54.93 -33.64
N LEU A 103 -6.94 -53.72 -34.21
CA LEU A 103 -6.02 -52.62 -33.91
C LEU A 103 -6.02 -52.26 -32.42
N SER A 104 -7.19 -52.18 -31.80
CA SER A 104 -7.31 -51.93 -30.36
C SER A 104 -6.65 -53.02 -29.52
N LYS A 105 -6.84 -54.30 -29.86
CA LYS A 105 -6.21 -55.42 -29.14
C LYS A 105 -4.69 -55.40 -29.31
N PHE A 106 -4.19 -55.08 -30.49
CA PHE A 106 -2.76 -54.93 -30.73
C PHE A 106 -2.16 -53.77 -29.93
N LEU A 107 -2.78 -52.59 -29.98
CA LEU A 107 -2.33 -51.43 -29.19
C LEU A 107 -2.39 -51.71 -27.69
N TYR A 108 -3.47 -52.37 -27.22
CA TYR A 108 -3.55 -52.83 -25.84
C TYR A 108 -2.37 -53.73 -25.49
N MET A 109 -2.12 -54.80 -26.24
CA MET A 109 -0.98 -55.71 -25.98
C MET A 109 0.39 -55.00 -26.11
N LEU A 110 0.50 -53.98 -26.96
CA LEU A 110 1.72 -53.22 -27.15
C LEU A 110 2.08 -52.38 -25.91
N PHE A 111 1.08 -51.76 -25.28
CA PHE A 111 1.26 -50.87 -24.12
C PHE A 111 0.97 -51.52 -22.77
N HIS A 112 0.19 -52.60 -22.73
CA HIS A 112 -0.23 -53.28 -21.50
C HIS A 112 1.00 -53.81 -20.76
N VAL A 113 1.17 -53.32 -19.54
CA VAL A 113 2.09 -53.89 -18.56
C VAL A 113 1.24 -54.89 -17.78
N ASP A 114 1.69 -56.14 -17.68
CA ASP A 114 1.14 -57.08 -16.71
C ASP A 114 1.53 -56.54 -15.33
N ASP A 115 0.76 -55.57 -14.80
CA ASP A 115 0.97 -55.10 -13.44
C ASP A 115 0.71 -56.30 -12.51
N GLU A 116 1.66 -56.59 -11.61
CA GLU A 116 1.32 -57.39 -10.43
C GLU A 116 0.09 -56.72 -9.78
N PRO A 117 -0.88 -57.49 -9.26
CA PRO A 117 -2.01 -56.91 -8.55
C PRO A 117 -1.49 -56.15 -7.31
N THR A 118 -1.15 -54.88 -7.49
CA THR A 118 -1.03 -53.92 -6.41
C THR A 118 -2.44 -53.74 -5.89
N THR A 119 -2.77 -54.48 -4.84
CA THR A 119 -3.92 -54.23 -3.97
C THR A 119 -3.97 -52.73 -3.67
N SER A 120 -4.87 -52.01 -4.32
CA SER A 120 -5.02 -50.56 -4.23
C SER A 120 -5.75 -50.12 -2.95
N GLU A 121 -5.55 -50.85 -1.85
CA GLU A 121 -5.89 -50.38 -0.51
C GLU A 121 -4.59 -50.02 0.25
N PRO A 122 -4.56 -48.88 0.97
CA PRO A 122 -3.40 -48.49 1.77
C PRO A 122 -3.13 -49.53 2.88
N PRO A 123 -1.86 -49.84 3.21
CA PRO A 123 -1.51 -51.03 3.97
C PRO A 123 -1.90 -50.93 5.45
N LEU A 124 -2.93 -51.67 5.86
CA LEU A 124 -3.10 -52.15 7.23
C LEU A 124 -2.27 -53.44 7.41
N LYS A 125 -1.51 -53.49 8.50
CA LYS A 125 -0.41 -54.44 8.77
C LYS A 125 -0.82 -55.93 8.82
N LEU A 126 0.09 -56.77 8.29
CA LEU A 126 0.40 -58.21 8.54
C LEU A 126 -0.54 -59.28 7.91
N PRO A 127 -0.08 -60.54 7.64
CA PRO A 127 1.27 -61.14 7.81
C PRO A 127 1.87 -61.73 6.50
N GLN A 128 3.17 -62.06 6.59
CA GLN A 128 3.97 -62.77 5.58
C GLN A 128 3.27 -64.05 5.08
N ARG A 129 3.16 -64.20 3.75
CA ARG A 129 2.83 -65.49 3.12
C ARG A 129 3.79 -65.84 1.98
N ALA A 130 3.98 -67.15 1.87
CA ALA A 130 5.02 -67.94 1.22
C ALA A 130 5.09 -67.83 -0.32
N PRO A 131 6.13 -68.41 -0.96
CA PRO A 131 6.64 -67.96 -2.26
C PRO A 131 6.24 -68.84 -3.46
N LYS A 132 6.47 -68.27 -4.66
CA LYS A 132 6.63 -68.89 -6.00
C LYS A 132 5.36 -69.14 -6.83
N GLU A 133 4.86 -68.09 -7.48
CA GLU A 133 4.23 -68.22 -8.81
C GLU A 133 5.28 -68.02 -9.91
N LYS A 134 5.10 -68.73 -11.03
CA LYS A 134 5.99 -68.73 -12.21
C LYS A 134 6.19 -67.30 -12.75
N PRO A 135 7.38 -66.94 -13.26
CA PRO A 135 7.60 -65.64 -13.88
C PRO A 135 6.62 -65.47 -15.05
N ARG A 136 5.70 -64.51 -14.90
CA ARG A 136 4.73 -64.13 -15.94
C ARG A 136 5.46 -63.50 -17.12
N HIS A 137 4.81 -63.54 -18.27
CA HIS A 137 5.38 -63.26 -19.59
C HIS A 137 6.19 -61.96 -19.63
N THR A 138 7.52 -62.08 -19.61
CA THR A 138 8.41 -60.95 -19.84
C THR A 138 8.30 -60.53 -21.30
N ARG A 139 8.07 -59.22 -21.53
CA ARG A 139 8.14 -58.63 -22.87
C ARG A 139 9.44 -59.06 -23.53
N SER A 140 9.41 -59.37 -24.83
CA SER A 140 10.65 -59.65 -25.56
C SER A 140 11.58 -58.44 -25.48
N SER A 141 12.90 -58.66 -25.46
CA SER A 141 13.89 -57.57 -25.41
C SER A 141 13.68 -56.55 -26.54
N ALA A 142 13.30 -57.02 -27.73
CA ALA A 142 12.98 -56.17 -28.86
C ALA A 142 11.74 -55.29 -28.61
N HIS A 143 10.65 -55.86 -28.08
CA HIS A 143 9.44 -55.10 -27.72
C HIS A 143 9.74 -54.06 -26.65
N ALA A 144 10.43 -54.45 -25.58
CA ALA A 144 10.82 -53.55 -24.50
C ALA A 144 11.70 -52.39 -25.01
N SER A 145 12.68 -52.67 -25.88
CA SER A 145 13.54 -51.65 -26.48
C SER A 145 12.75 -50.69 -27.38
N MET A 146 11.89 -51.19 -28.26
CA MET A 146 11.08 -50.35 -29.14
C MET A 146 10.11 -49.46 -28.36
N LEU A 147 9.47 -50.02 -27.33
CA LEU A 147 8.54 -49.27 -26.49
C LEU A 147 9.26 -48.23 -25.63
N ALA A 148 10.42 -48.57 -25.06
CA ALA A 148 11.26 -47.62 -24.34
C ALA A 148 11.71 -46.48 -25.26
N SER A 149 12.10 -46.79 -26.51
CA SER A 149 12.45 -45.77 -27.49
C SER A 149 11.27 -44.83 -27.82
N LEU A 150 10.06 -45.38 -27.92
CA LEU A 150 8.84 -44.59 -28.15
C LEU A 150 8.50 -43.68 -26.96
N LEU A 151 8.44 -44.24 -25.75
CA LEU A 151 8.01 -43.51 -24.56
C LEU A 151 9.05 -42.50 -24.07
N ASN A 152 10.35 -42.78 -24.27
CA ASN A 152 11.43 -41.85 -23.95
C ASN A 152 11.66 -40.80 -25.06
N GLY A 153 10.90 -40.84 -26.16
CA GLY A 153 10.99 -39.88 -27.25
C GLY A 153 12.23 -40.01 -28.13
N SER A 154 12.99 -41.11 -28.05
CA SER A 154 14.15 -41.34 -28.91
C SER A 154 13.79 -41.85 -30.31
N SER A 155 12.55 -42.33 -30.51
CA SER A 155 11.99 -42.60 -31.84
C SER A 155 11.21 -41.39 -32.39
N LYS A 156 11.09 -41.34 -33.72
CA LYS A 156 10.29 -40.35 -34.46
C LYS A 156 9.18 -41.06 -35.24
N PRO A 157 7.96 -40.47 -35.34
CA PRO A 157 7.53 -39.24 -34.68
C PRO A 157 7.40 -39.42 -33.15
N HIS A 158 7.58 -38.33 -32.38
CA HIS A 158 7.45 -38.36 -30.93
C HIS A 158 6.02 -38.69 -30.49
N PHE A 159 5.87 -39.30 -29.30
CA PHE A 159 4.56 -39.72 -28.79
C PHE A 159 3.53 -38.58 -28.70
N GLY A 160 3.95 -37.35 -28.41
CA GLY A 160 3.08 -36.18 -28.42
C GLY A 160 2.45 -35.88 -29.80
N VAL A 161 3.19 -36.12 -30.90
CA VAL A 161 2.66 -36.00 -32.26
C VAL A 161 1.62 -37.08 -32.51
N ILE A 162 1.90 -38.31 -32.08
CA ILE A 162 0.96 -39.44 -32.20
C ILE A 162 -0.33 -39.14 -31.44
N LEU A 163 -0.25 -38.64 -30.20
CA LEU A 163 -1.42 -38.25 -29.41
C LEU A 163 -2.23 -37.14 -30.08
N ASN A 164 -1.55 -36.14 -30.66
CA ASN A 164 -2.22 -35.06 -31.38
C ASN A 164 -2.96 -35.56 -32.63
N GLU A 165 -2.35 -36.46 -33.42
CA GLU A 165 -3.00 -37.06 -34.57
C GLU A 165 -4.13 -38.01 -34.19
N LEU A 166 -4.00 -38.75 -33.08
CA LEU A 166 -5.08 -39.54 -32.49
C LEU A 166 -6.26 -38.64 -32.10
N TRP A 167 -5.98 -37.50 -31.45
CA TRP A 167 -7.01 -36.54 -31.07
C TRP A 167 -7.71 -35.92 -32.28
N LYS A 168 -6.96 -35.46 -33.30
CA LYS A 168 -7.53 -34.95 -34.55
C LYS A 168 -8.39 -35.99 -35.26
N SER A 169 -7.91 -37.23 -35.33
CA SER A 169 -8.65 -38.35 -35.92
C SER A 169 -9.93 -38.64 -35.14
N ALA A 170 -9.87 -38.55 -33.81
CA ALA A 170 -11.03 -38.71 -32.94
C ALA A 170 -12.06 -37.57 -33.09
N LEU A 171 -11.63 -36.35 -33.46
CA LEU A 171 -12.53 -35.22 -33.74
C LEU A 171 -13.34 -35.40 -35.03
N ILE A 172 -12.75 -36.01 -36.06
CA ILE A 172 -13.42 -36.25 -37.35
C ILE A 172 -14.23 -37.55 -37.37
N THR A 173 -13.94 -38.47 -36.46
CA THR A 173 -14.65 -39.75 -36.35
C THR A 173 -16.06 -39.51 -35.80
N LYS A 174 -17.07 -40.06 -36.49
CA LYS A 174 -18.47 -39.95 -36.07
C LYS A 174 -18.74 -40.95 -34.94
N HIS A 175 -19.56 -40.53 -33.97
CA HIS A 175 -20.09 -41.44 -32.96
C HIS A 175 -20.84 -42.60 -33.62
N SER A 176 -20.66 -43.80 -33.06
CA SER A 176 -21.45 -44.97 -33.46
C SER A 176 -22.92 -44.71 -33.13
N LYS A 177 -23.85 -45.13 -34.00
CA LYS A 177 -25.29 -45.06 -33.69
C LYS A 177 -25.69 -45.88 -32.46
N LYS A 178 -24.83 -46.81 -32.03
CA LYS A 178 -25.01 -47.66 -30.86
C LYS A 178 -24.33 -47.11 -29.61
N ASP A 179 -23.55 -46.04 -29.74
CA ASP A 179 -22.84 -45.43 -28.63
C ASP A 179 -23.86 -44.71 -27.72
N THR A 180 -24.21 -45.35 -26.60
CA THR A 180 -25.10 -44.79 -25.58
C THR A 180 -24.34 -43.96 -24.55
N THR A 181 -23.01 -43.82 -24.68
CA THR A 181 -22.15 -43.33 -23.59
C THR A 181 -22.16 -41.82 -23.44
N SER A 182 -22.61 -41.06 -24.45
CA SER A 182 -23.01 -39.65 -24.33
C SER A 182 -23.69 -39.11 -25.59
N SER A 183 -24.62 -38.17 -25.41
CA SER A 183 -25.14 -37.42 -26.55
C SER A 183 -24.09 -36.41 -27.05
N PRO A 184 -24.02 -36.10 -28.36
CA PRO A 184 -23.06 -35.14 -28.91
C PRO A 184 -23.23 -33.75 -28.28
N GLY A 185 -22.35 -33.38 -27.35
CA GLY A 185 -22.33 -32.07 -26.69
C GLY A 185 -22.55 -32.07 -25.18
N GLU A 186 -22.91 -33.19 -24.57
CA GLU A 186 -22.98 -33.29 -23.11
C GLU A 186 -21.58 -33.38 -22.48
N MET A 187 -21.35 -32.59 -21.44
CA MET A 187 -20.16 -32.70 -20.59
C MET A 187 -20.31 -33.91 -19.67
N PHE A 188 -19.28 -34.76 -19.63
CA PHE A 188 -19.27 -36.06 -18.95
C PHE A 188 -19.49 -35.98 -17.43
N ASP A 189 -20.21 -36.97 -16.87
CA ASP A 189 -20.17 -37.31 -15.45
C ASP A 189 -18.80 -37.94 -15.14
N GLN A 190 -17.86 -37.10 -14.68
CA GLN A 190 -16.46 -37.49 -14.50
C GLN A 190 -16.22 -38.42 -13.31
N GLU A 191 -17.14 -38.46 -12.35
CA GLU A 191 -16.90 -39.16 -11.08
C GLU A 191 -17.21 -40.65 -11.17
N ASN A 192 -18.20 -41.06 -11.97
CA ASN A 192 -18.72 -42.44 -11.91
C ASN A 192 -18.41 -43.32 -13.12
N SER A 193 -18.11 -42.77 -14.31
CA SER A 193 -17.90 -43.60 -15.50
C SER A 193 -16.52 -44.25 -15.53
N SER A 194 -16.47 -45.58 -15.70
CA SER A 194 -15.24 -46.31 -15.99
C SER A 194 -14.75 -45.95 -17.39
N LEU A 195 -13.44 -45.74 -17.57
CA LEU A 195 -12.87 -45.48 -18.91
C LEU A 195 -13.09 -46.66 -19.87
N ALA A 196 -13.34 -47.86 -19.34
CA ALA A 196 -13.63 -49.06 -20.13
C ALA A 196 -15.05 -49.07 -20.72
N GLU A 197 -15.98 -48.29 -20.15
CA GLU A 197 -17.39 -48.25 -20.58
C GLU A 197 -17.64 -47.21 -21.68
N VAL A 198 -16.67 -46.33 -21.91
CA VAL A 198 -16.77 -45.27 -22.91
C VAL A 198 -16.24 -45.79 -24.26
N GLU A 199 -17.11 -45.82 -25.26
CA GLU A 199 -16.76 -46.40 -26.57
C GLU A 199 -16.00 -45.41 -27.48
N HIS A 200 -16.35 -44.11 -27.44
CA HIS A 200 -15.81 -43.15 -28.39
C HIS A 200 -14.44 -42.58 -27.98
N ALA A 201 -13.43 -42.72 -28.84
CA ALA A 201 -12.05 -42.32 -28.55
C ALA A 201 -11.89 -40.86 -28.09
N ARG A 202 -12.60 -39.90 -28.72
CA ARG A 202 -12.54 -38.49 -28.31
C ARG A 202 -12.95 -38.30 -26.86
N VAL A 203 -14.00 -39.02 -26.45
CA VAL A 203 -14.53 -38.94 -25.10
C VAL A 203 -13.55 -39.58 -24.12
N VAL A 204 -13.11 -40.80 -24.42
CA VAL A 204 -12.16 -41.54 -23.57
C VAL A 204 -10.91 -40.69 -23.32
N LEU A 205 -10.35 -40.10 -24.37
CA LEU A 205 -9.14 -39.28 -24.28
C LEU A 205 -9.37 -38.02 -23.45
N ALA A 206 -10.49 -37.31 -23.64
CA ALA A 206 -10.82 -36.11 -22.87
C ALA A 206 -11.07 -36.43 -21.38
N THR A 207 -11.82 -37.49 -21.09
CA THR A 207 -12.11 -37.95 -19.73
C THR A 207 -10.84 -38.43 -19.04
N TRP A 208 -10.00 -39.21 -19.73
CA TRP A 208 -8.70 -39.64 -19.21
C TRP A 208 -7.78 -38.46 -18.90
N ALA A 209 -7.63 -37.51 -19.83
CA ALA A 209 -6.80 -36.32 -19.63
C ALA A 209 -7.32 -35.47 -18.46
N THR A 210 -8.64 -35.30 -18.34
CA THR A 210 -9.24 -34.54 -17.24
C THR A 210 -9.03 -35.23 -15.89
N LYS A 211 -9.23 -36.56 -15.81
CA LYS A 211 -8.95 -37.34 -14.59
C LYS A 211 -7.46 -37.25 -14.21
N LEU A 212 -6.56 -37.33 -15.19
CA LEU A 212 -5.12 -37.18 -14.98
C LEU A 212 -4.77 -35.79 -14.43
N VAL A 213 -5.25 -34.72 -15.08
CA VAL A 213 -5.04 -33.33 -14.62
C VAL A 213 -5.63 -33.12 -13.23
N GLY A 214 -6.81 -33.66 -12.95
CA GLY A 214 -7.43 -33.59 -11.62
C GLY A 214 -6.61 -34.29 -10.53
N ASN A 215 -6.04 -35.46 -10.83
CA ASN A 215 -5.15 -36.17 -9.91
C ASN A 215 -3.85 -35.40 -9.67
N LEU A 216 -3.23 -34.87 -10.73
CA LEU A 216 -2.01 -34.06 -10.60
C LEU A 216 -2.28 -32.75 -9.83
N ALA A 217 -3.38 -32.04 -10.11
CA ALA A 217 -3.79 -30.86 -9.35
C ALA A 217 -4.10 -31.21 -7.88
N LYS A 218 -4.60 -32.42 -7.60
CA LYS A 218 -4.78 -32.92 -6.23
C LYS A 218 -3.44 -33.17 -5.54
N GLU A 219 -2.42 -33.64 -6.24
CA GLU A 219 -1.05 -33.79 -5.70
C GLU A 219 -0.41 -32.43 -5.46
N GLU A 220 -0.46 -31.51 -6.44
CA GLU A 220 -0.01 -30.12 -6.30
C GLU A 220 -0.68 -29.42 -5.13
N GLY A 221 -1.99 -29.64 -4.94
CA GLY A 221 -2.70 -29.12 -3.79
C GLY A 221 -2.18 -29.67 -2.46
N ALA A 222 -1.68 -30.91 -2.41
CA ALA A 222 -1.04 -31.45 -1.20
C ALA A 222 0.27 -30.71 -0.92
N VAL A 223 1.10 -30.53 -1.96
CA VAL A 223 2.38 -29.80 -1.89
C VAL A 223 2.16 -28.35 -1.46
N MET A 224 1.18 -27.65 -2.07
CA MET A 224 0.82 -26.27 -1.69
C MET A 224 0.36 -26.14 -0.24
N THR A 225 -0.26 -27.18 0.32
CA THR A 225 -0.65 -27.19 1.74
C THR A 225 0.45 -27.66 2.69
N ASP A 226 1.61 -28.05 2.16
CA ASP A 226 2.76 -28.40 2.98
C ASP A 226 3.23 -27.20 3.79
N ARG A 227 3.77 -27.45 4.99
CA ARG A 227 4.23 -26.42 5.92
C ARG A 227 5.47 -25.70 5.40
N GLU A 228 6.31 -26.39 4.65
CA GLU A 228 7.57 -25.86 4.11
C GLU A 228 7.36 -24.78 3.05
N THR A 229 6.13 -24.67 2.52
CA THR A 229 5.77 -23.61 1.56
C THR A 229 5.71 -22.20 2.16
N GLY A 230 5.67 -22.08 3.49
CA GLY A 230 5.54 -20.78 4.17
C GLY A 230 4.14 -20.16 4.10
N LEU A 231 3.12 -20.86 3.58
CA LEU A 231 1.75 -20.35 3.49
C LEU A 231 0.98 -20.40 4.83
N HIS A 232 1.59 -20.87 5.92
CA HIS A 232 0.91 -21.13 7.19
C HIS A 232 1.13 -20.00 8.19
N LEU A 233 0.06 -19.26 8.50
CA LEU A 233 0.03 -18.26 9.57
C LEU A 233 -0.95 -18.65 10.70
N ARG A 234 -0.48 -18.53 11.93
CA ARG A 234 -1.23 -18.82 13.14
C ARG A 234 -1.47 -17.56 13.93
N ALA A 235 -2.75 -17.23 14.09
CA ALA A 235 -3.15 -16.18 15.01
C ALA A 235 -2.63 -16.45 16.43
N GLN A 236 -2.62 -17.71 16.89
CA GLN A 236 -2.10 -18.10 18.21
C GLN A 236 -1.37 -19.44 18.12
N VAL A 237 -0.23 -19.54 18.80
CA VAL A 237 0.52 -20.79 18.99
C VAL A 237 0.37 -21.21 20.45
N LYS A 238 -0.22 -22.38 20.69
CA LYS A 238 -0.29 -22.95 22.05
C LYS A 238 1.11 -23.46 22.44
N PRO A 239 1.68 -23.03 23.57
CA PRO A 239 2.94 -23.58 24.08
C PRO A 239 2.84 -25.10 24.22
N GLY A 240 3.80 -25.85 23.66
CA GLY A 240 3.80 -27.31 23.72
C GLY A 240 2.75 -28.03 22.85
N GLY A 241 1.98 -27.29 22.03
CA GLY A 241 1.02 -27.89 21.12
C GLY A 241 1.72 -28.72 20.04
N ARG A 242 1.41 -30.03 19.96
CA ARG A 242 1.92 -30.90 18.88
C ARG A 242 1.56 -30.30 17.52
N GLY A 243 2.57 -29.88 16.78
CA GLY A 243 2.43 -29.40 15.41
C GLY A 243 2.35 -27.88 15.23
N SER A 244 2.48 -27.07 16.27
CA SER A 244 2.65 -25.62 16.11
C SER A 244 4.13 -25.25 16.15
N ARG A 245 4.63 -24.55 15.12
CA ARG A 245 5.97 -23.95 15.13
C ARG A 245 5.84 -22.47 15.50
N MET A 246 6.78 -21.94 16.28
CA MET A 246 6.80 -20.50 16.60
C MET A 246 6.95 -19.65 15.33
N GLU A 247 7.66 -20.16 14.32
CA GLU A 247 7.81 -19.53 13.00
C GLU A 247 6.48 -19.32 12.25
N GLU A 248 5.46 -20.13 12.55
CA GLU A 248 4.13 -19.97 11.96
C GLU A 248 3.28 -18.96 12.74
N GLN A 249 3.73 -18.48 13.90
CA GLN A 249 3.01 -17.46 14.64
C GLN A 249 3.01 -16.17 13.84
N ILE A 250 1.84 -15.57 13.64
CA ILE A 250 1.73 -14.30 12.93
C ILE A 250 2.53 -13.21 13.65
N SER A 251 3.24 -12.41 12.87
CA SER A 251 4.04 -11.26 13.32
C SER A 251 3.88 -10.10 12.33
N TRP A 252 4.19 -8.89 12.75
CA TRP A 252 4.19 -7.73 11.85
C TRP A 252 5.17 -7.92 10.68
N ASP A 253 6.35 -8.49 10.93
CA ASP A 253 7.33 -8.81 9.90
C ASP A 253 6.78 -9.78 8.84
N ALA A 254 6.00 -10.80 9.24
CA ALA A 254 5.37 -11.71 8.29
C ALA A 254 4.31 -11.01 7.42
N VAL A 255 3.57 -10.04 7.99
CA VAL A 255 2.58 -9.23 7.27
C VAL A 255 3.29 -8.23 6.34
N ASP A 256 4.38 -7.61 6.78
CA ASP A 256 5.13 -6.62 5.99
C ASP A 256 5.87 -7.25 4.80
N ARG A 257 6.35 -8.49 4.95
CA ARG A 257 6.98 -9.26 3.87
C ARG A 257 5.98 -9.87 2.87
N PHE A 258 4.67 -9.75 3.14
CA PHE A 258 3.66 -10.30 2.27
C PHE A 258 3.60 -9.54 0.94
N HIS A 259 3.88 -10.26 -0.15
CA HIS A 259 3.71 -9.77 -1.51
C HIS A 259 3.08 -10.85 -2.39
N PHE A 260 2.11 -10.45 -3.23
CA PHE A 260 1.45 -11.39 -4.14
C PHE A 260 2.39 -12.02 -5.17
N THR A 261 3.48 -11.33 -5.55
CA THR A 261 4.51 -11.88 -6.44
C THR A 261 5.16 -13.13 -5.84
N ASN A 262 5.46 -13.12 -4.54
CA ASN A 262 6.06 -14.26 -3.86
C ASN A 262 5.09 -15.45 -3.82
N VAL A 263 3.79 -15.18 -3.62
CA VAL A 263 2.74 -16.22 -3.64
C VAL A 263 2.53 -16.77 -5.05
N GLU A 264 2.64 -15.92 -6.07
CA GLU A 264 2.58 -16.32 -7.48
C GLU A 264 3.73 -17.24 -7.86
N ASP A 265 4.96 -16.89 -7.48
CA ASP A 265 6.15 -17.71 -7.75
C ASP A 265 6.08 -19.06 -7.04
N LEU A 266 5.57 -19.06 -5.79
CA LEU A 266 5.30 -20.28 -5.05
C LEU A 266 4.25 -21.15 -5.75
N ALA A 267 3.14 -20.56 -6.22
CA ALA A 267 2.10 -21.28 -6.96
C ALA A 267 2.61 -21.84 -8.29
N ARG A 268 3.44 -21.10 -9.02
CA ARG A 268 4.07 -21.58 -10.27
C ARG A 268 5.02 -22.75 -10.02
N THR A 269 5.74 -22.72 -8.90
CA THR A 269 6.73 -23.75 -8.56
C THR A 269 6.07 -25.03 -8.05
N ASN A 270 5.09 -24.89 -7.15
CA ASN A 270 4.48 -26.03 -6.44
C ASN A 270 3.15 -26.49 -7.04
N ALA A 271 2.51 -25.68 -7.88
CA ALA A 271 1.27 -26.01 -8.57
C ALA A 271 1.26 -25.54 -10.04
N PRO A 272 2.24 -25.93 -10.86
CA PRO A 272 2.37 -25.48 -12.25
C PRO A 272 1.15 -25.84 -13.12
N ILE A 273 0.56 -27.03 -12.95
CA ILE A 273 -0.60 -27.49 -13.73
C ILE A 273 -1.84 -26.70 -13.33
N THR A 274 -2.10 -26.56 -12.03
CA THR A 274 -3.21 -25.76 -11.52
C THR A 274 -3.09 -24.30 -11.97
N THR A 275 -1.87 -23.75 -11.92
CA THR A 275 -1.57 -22.39 -12.42
C THR A 275 -1.85 -22.28 -13.91
N TYR A 276 -1.39 -23.23 -14.71
CA TYR A 276 -1.65 -23.26 -16.15
C TYR A 276 -3.15 -23.34 -16.46
N VAL A 277 -3.90 -24.23 -15.79
CA VAL A 277 -5.35 -24.40 -16.02
C VAL A 277 -6.12 -23.12 -15.69
N ILE A 278 -5.85 -22.49 -14.54
CA ILE A 278 -6.57 -21.28 -14.12
C ILE A 278 -6.15 -20.08 -14.97
N SER A 279 -4.86 -19.95 -15.32
CA SER A 279 -4.41 -18.88 -16.21
C SER A 279 -5.00 -19.02 -17.61
N ALA A 280 -5.03 -20.23 -18.18
CA ALA A 280 -5.66 -20.50 -19.47
C ALA A 280 -7.16 -20.17 -19.49
N TYR A 281 -7.86 -20.29 -18.36
CA TYR A 281 -9.27 -19.87 -18.24
C TYR A 281 -9.44 -18.35 -18.29
N ILE A 282 -8.47 -17.59 -17.78
CA ILE A 282 -8.50 -16.12 -17.72
C ILE A 282 -7.93 -15.48 -18.99
N GLU A 283 -6.97 -16.15 -19.62
CA GLU A 283 -6.30 -15.68 -20.81
C GLU A 283 -7.24 -15.74 -22.02
N ARG A 284 -7.49 -14.58 -22.61
CA ARG A 284 -8.09 -14.51 -23.94
C ARG A 284 -7.00 -14.83 -24.96
N PRO A 285 -7.28 -15.65 -25.99
CA PRO A 285 -6.33 -15.88 -27.06
C PRO A 285 -5.90 -14.53 -27.62
N LEU A 286 -4.59 -14.28 -27.60
CA LEU A 286 -4.02 -13.06 -28.18
C LEU A 286 -4.36 -13.08 -29.67
N VAL A 287 -5.28 -12.21 -30.09
CA VAL A 287 -5.51 -11.98 -31.52
C VAL A 287 -4.19 -11.44 -32.05
N ALA A 288 -3.55 -12.18 -32.96
CA ALA A 288 -2.17 -11.98 -33.41
C ALA A 288 -1.85 -10.60 -33.99
N SER A 289 -2.85 -9.72 -34.13
CA SER A 289 -2.73 -8.36 -34.69
C SER A 289 -2.89 -7.21 -33.68
N ALA A 290 -3.23 -7.46 -32.41
CA ALA A 290 -3.42 -6.39 -31.43
C ALA A 290 -2.17 -6.17 -30.58
N ARG A 291 -1.61 -4.94 -30.62
CA ARG A 291 -0.62 -4.46 -29.64
C ARG A 291 -1.03 -4.93 -28.25
N VAL A 292 -0.11 -5.54 -27.51
CA VAL A 292 -0.32 -5.98 -26.13
C VAL A 292 -0.58 -4.74 -25.28
N VAL A 293 -1.85 -4.35 -25.15
CA VAL A 293 -2.26 -3.35 -24.17
C VAL A 293 -2.12 -4.02 -22.82
N ALA A 294 -1.06 -3.68 -22.09
CA ALA A 294 -0.93 -4.08 -20.70
C ALA A 294 -2.19 -3.62 -19.97
N VAL A 295 -3.02 -4.58 -19.53
CA VAL A 295 -4.23 -4.28 -18.78
C VAL A 295 -3.80 -3.78 -17.41
N ARG A 296 -3.68 -2.45 -17.27
CA ARG A 296 -3.24 -1.78 -16.03
C ARG A 296 -4.24 -2.00 -14.90
N TYR A 297 -5.52 -2.17 -15.23
CA TYR A 297 -6.60 -2.38 -14.28
C TYR A 297 -6.89 -3.87 -14.08
N ARG A 298 -6.54 -4.44 -12.92
CA ARG A 298 -6.66 -5.87 -12.56
C ARG A 298 -5.65 -6.79 -13.30
N PRO A 299 -4.39 -6.83 -12.82
CA PRO A 299 -3.39 -7.78 -13.32
C PRO A 299 -3.91 -9.22 -13.26
N LYS A 300 -3.86 -9.93 -14.40
CA LYS A 300 -4.36 -11.32 -14.51
C LYS A 300 -3.68 -12.26 -13.52
N SER A 301 -2.39 -12.02 -13.26
CA SER A 301 -1.61 -12.83 -12.32
C SER A 301 -2.15 -12.78 -10.90
N LEU A 302 -2.52 -11.60 -10.42
CA LEU A 302 -3.16 -11.45 -9.11
C LEU A 302 -4.49 -12.22 -9.03
N VAL A 303 -5.25 -12.28 -10.12
CA VAL A 303 -6.55 -12.98 -10.14
C VAL A 303 -6.38 -14.49 -9.98
N TYR A 304 -5.54 -15.14 -10.80
CA TYR A 304 -5.34 -16.58 -10.65
C TYR A 304 -4.59 -16.92 -9.36
N THR A 305 -3.61 -16.10 -8.94
CA THR A 305 -2.87 -16.34 -7.69
C THR A 305 -3.81 -16.29 -6.49
N ASN A 306 -4.74 -15.32 -6.45
CA ASN A 306 -5.78 -15.27 -5.43
C ASN A 306 -6.71 -16.49 -5.50
N ALA A 307 -7.13 -16.92 -6.70
CA ALA A 307 -7.99 -18.10 -6.86
C ALA A 307 -7.29 -19.39 -6.35
N ILE A 308 -6.03 -19.61 -6.73
CA ILE A 308 -5.21 -20.73 -6.25
C ILE A 308 -5.09 -20.68 -4.74
N SER A 309 -4.74 -19.51 -4.18
CA SER A 309 -4.60 -19.34 -2.72
C SER A 309 -5.89 -19.68 -1.97
N SER A 310 -7.06 -19.29 -2.50
CA SER A 310 -8.35 -19.65 -1.92
C SER A 310 -8.66 -21.14 -2.01
N LEU A 311 -8.31 -21.81 -3.11
CA LEU A 311 -8.42 -23.27 -3.25
C LEU A 311 -7.48 -24.00 -2.28
N THR A 312 -6.24 -23.51 -2.13
CA THR A 312 -5.26 -24.02 -1.17
C THR A 312 -5.77 -23.88 0.27
N PHE A 313 -6.36 -22.74 0.62
CA PHE A 313 -6.96 -22.51 1.94
C PHE A 313 -8.21 -23.36 2.18
N ALA A 314 -9.05 -23.56 1.16
CA ALA A 314 -10.21 -24.45 1.24
C ALA A 314 -9.79 -25.90 1.51
N ARG A 315 -8.66 -26.35 0.94
CA ARG A 315 -8.08 -27.66 1.21
C ARG A 315 -7.48 -27.76 2.62
N SER A 316 -6.84 -26.70 3.10
CA SER A 316 -6.28 -26.64 4.44
C SER A 316 -6.43 -25.24 5.00
N ASN A 317 -7.25 -25.09 6.03
CA ASN A 317 -7.43 -23.82 6.76
C ASN A 317 -6.15 -23.32 7.45
N ARG A 318 -5.06 -24.09 7.36
CA ARG A 318 -3.74 -23.78 7.87
C ARG A 318 -2.90 -23.01 6.85
N ALA A 319 -3.08 -23.26 5.55
CA ALA A 319 -2.43 -22.53 4.47
C ALA A 319 -3.20 -21.24 4.18
N ASN A 320 -3.09 -20.28 5.10
CA ASN A 320 -3.96 -19.13 5.21
C ASN A 320 -3.24 -17.78 5.10
N LEU A 321 -1.99 -17.73 4.63
CA LEU A 321 -1.23 -16.48 4.45
C LEU A 321 -2.05 -15.38 3.75
N VAL A 322 -2.53 -15.65 2.53
CA VAL A 322 -3.34 -14.69 1.75
C VAL A 322 -4.68 -14.37 2.45
N PRO A 323 -5.50 -15.35 2.87
CA PRO A 323 -6.71 -15.07 3.64
C PRO A 323 -6.50 -14.26 4.94
N MET A 324 -5.39 -14.48 5.64
CA MET A 324 -5.04 -13.76 6.86
C MET A 324 -4.69 -12.30 6.56
N CYS A 325 -3.80 -12.05 5.61
CA CYS A 325 -3.44 -10.69 5.18
C CYS A 325 -4.65 -9.93 4.64
N ARG A 326 -5.52 -10.59 3.86
CA ARG A 326 -6.79 -9.99 3.42
C ARG A 326 -7.73 -9.70 4.59
N GLY A 327 -7.80 -10.59 5.58
CA GLY A 327 -8.58 -10.36 6.81
C GLY A 327 -8.09 -9.16 7.60
N LEU A 328 -6.77 -8.99 7.76
CA LEU A 328 -6.17 -7.83 8.40
C LEU A 328 -6.48 -6.54 7.62
N TRP A 329 -6.37 -6.55 6.30
CA TRP A 329 -6.72 -5.41 5.46
C TRP A 329 -8.20 -5.04 5.58
N MET A 330 -9.10 -6.02 5.52
CA MET A 330 -10.53 -5.81 5.73
C MET A 330 -10.82 -5.22 7.12
N PHE A 331 -9.99 -5.53 8.12
CA PHE A 331 -10.17 -5.02 9.48
C PHE A 331 -9.78 -3.55 9.54
N ALA A 332 -8.64 -3.23 8.93
CA ALA A 332 -8.16 -1.85 8.80
C ALA A 332 -9.14 -0.96 8.02
N THR A 333 -9.83 -1.49 7.00
CA THR A 333 -10.85 -0.75 6.24
C THR A 333 -12.24 -0.78 6.86
N LEU A 334 -12.37 -1.23 8.12
CA LEU A 334 -13.65 -1.30 8.85
C LEU A 334 -14.75 -2.10 8.11
N ALA A 335 -14.36 -3.19 7.43
CA ALA A 335 -15.30 -4.04 6.71
C ALA A 335 -16.34 -4.63 7.68
N SER A 336 -17.59 -4.77 7.21
CA SER A 336 -18.67 -5.29 8.03
C SER A 336 -18.42 -6.74 8.47
N LYS A 337 -18.91 -7.11 9.66
CA LYS A 337 -18.88 -8.50 10.15
C LYS A 337 -19.53 -9.48 9.18
N THR A 338 -20.55 -9.03 8.45
CA THR A 338 -21.22 -9.83 7.41
C THR A 338 -20.26 -10.16 6.27
N THR A 339 -19.40 -9.23 5.87
CA THR A 339 -18.39 -9.44 4.83
C THR A 339 -17.42 -10.55 5.25
N TYR A 340 -16.92 -10.54 6.50
CA TYR A 340 -16.10 -11.65 7.03
C TYR A 340 -16.84 -12.99 7.03
N ARG A 341 -18.11 -13.02 7.44
CA ARG A 341 -18.90 -14.26 7.48
C ARG A 341 -19.08 -14.88 6.10
N VAL A 342 -19.27 -14.06 5.07
CA VAL A 342 -19.40 -14.52 3.68
C VAL A 342 -18.04 -14.90 3.12
N ASP A 343 -17.08 -13.98 3.14
CA ASP A 343 -15.77 -14.18 2.49
C ASP A 343 -14.96 -15.31 3.14
N SER A 344 -15.10 -15.55 4.45
CA SER A 344 -14.41 -16.67 5.10
C SER A 344 -14.94 -18.04 4.70
N ARG A 345 -16.24 -18.14 4.40
CA ARG A 345 -16.84 -19.36 3.85
C ARG A 345 -16.47 -19.59 2.39
N LEU A 346 -16.19 -18.51 1.65
CA LEU A 346 -15.68 -18.56 0.29
C LEU A 346 -14.16 -18.81 0.22
N GLY A 347 -13.49 -18.92 1.36
CA GLY A 347 -12.03 -19.10 1.42
C GLY A 347 -11.23 -17.87 0.98
N LEU A 348 -11.85 -16.70 0.99
CA LEU A 348 -11.22 -15.43 0.59
C LEU A 348 -10.54 -14.73 1.77
N THR A 349 -11.00 -14.97 3.00
CA THR A 349 -10.46 -14.37 4.23
C THR A 349 -10.54 -15.35 5.39
N VAL A 350 -9.86 -15.07 6.50
CA VAL A 350 -10.09 -15.77 7.77
C VAL A 350 -11.28 -15.15 8.52
N SER A 351 -11.79 -15.82 9.56
CA SER A 351 -12.86 -15.22 10.37
C SER A 351 -12.40 -13.95 11.09
N GLU A 352 -13.30 -12.99 11.31
CA GLU A 352 -13.01 -11.76 12.07
C GLU A 352 -12.34 -12.06 13.43
N GLU A 353 -12.84 -13.08 14.14
CA GLU A 353 -12.28 -13.53 15.42
C GLU A 353 -10.82 -13.99 15.28
N THR A 354 -10.48 -14.66 14.19
CA THR A 354 -9.09 -15.04 13.89
C THR A 354 -8.21 -13.82 13.64
N VAL A 355 -8.72 -12.81 12.95
CA VAL A 355 -8.01 -11.54 12.74
C VAL A 355 -7.77 -10.82 14.07
N ARG A 356 -8.79 -10.75 14.95
CA ARG A 356 -8.64 -10.11 16.28
C ARG A 356 -7.58 -10.80 17.14
N ARG A 357 -7.56 -12.13 17.17
CA ARG A 357 -6.52 -12.90 17.90
C ARG A 357 -5.13 -12.73 17.28
N ALA A 358 -5.05 -12.59 15.97
CA ALA A 358 -3.81 -12.30 15.28
C ALA A 358 -3.27 -10.92 15.68
N LEU A 359 -4.12 -9.88 15.66
CA LEU A 359 -3.76 -8.53 16.11
C LEU A 359 -3.33 -8.51 17.59
N GLU A 360 -4.05 -9.19 18.47
CA GLU A 360 -3.68 -9.34 19.88
C GLU A 360 -2.30 -10.00 20.04
N THR A 361 -2.04 -11.06 19.26
CA THR A 361 -0.76 -11.77 19.31
C THR A 361 0.40 -10.91 18.81
N MET A 362 0.23 -10.22 17.68
CA MET A 362 1.25 -9.30 17.17
C MET A 362 1.48 -8.11 18.13
N SER A 363 0.43 -7.63 18.80
CA SER A 363 0.54 -6.61 19.84
C SER A 363 1.34 -7.11 21.05
N ASN A 364 1.05 -8.31 21.54
CA ASN A 364 1.81 -8.92 22.65
C ASN A 364 3.29 -9.17 22.29
N GLN A 365 3.57 -9.61 21.06
CA GLN A 365 4.95 -9.75 20.57
C GLN A 365 5.68 -8.40 20.51
N SER A 366 4.99 -7.35 20.07
CA SER A 366 5.54 -5.98 20.02
C SER A 366 5.85 -5.49 21.44
N GLN A 367 4.96 -5.70 22.40
CA GLN A 367 5.20 -5.38 23.82
C GLN A 367 6.40 -6.14 24.40
N HIS A 368 6.55 -7.42 24.08
CA HIS A 368 7.73 -8.19 24.49
C HIS A 368 9.01 -7.61 23.90
N THR A 369 8.97 -7.19 22.64
CA THR A 369 10.10 -6.53 21.96
C THR A 369 10.45 -5.21 22.66
N PHE A 370 9.46 -4.42 23.06
CA PHE A 370 9.68 -3.19 23.84
C PHE A 370 10.34 -3.43 25.19
N ARG A 371 9.83 -4.39 25.97
CA ARG A 371 10.42 -4.75 27.26
C ARG A 371 11.89 -5.17 27.09
N HIS A 372 12.18 -5.98 26.08
CA HIS A 372 13.55 -6.35 25.78
C HIS A 372 14.42 -5.14 25.36
N MET A 373 13.87 -4.15 24.64
CA MET A 373 14.59 -2.91 24.34
C MET A 373 14.88 -2.07 25.58
N LEU A 374 14.03 -2.13 26.61
CA LEU A 374 14.31 -1.47 27.89
C LEU A 374 15.37 -2.21 28.72
N ASP A 375 15.30 -3.54 28.78
CA ASP A 375 16.16 -4.37 29.63
C ASP A 375 17.61 -4.47 29.11
N SER A 376 17.79 -4.47 27.79
CA SER A 376 19.04 -4.86 27.12
C SER A 376 20.20 -3.86 27.22
N GLY A 377 20.10 -2.81 28.05
CA GLY A 377 21.11 -1.74 28.11
C GLY A 377 21.28 -0.97 26.79
N THR A 378 20.44 -1.24 25.78
CA THR A 378 20.54 -0.68 24.42
C THR A 378 20.26 0.82 24.37
N ARG A 379 19.81 1.43 25.47
CA ARG A 379 19.53 2.87 25.64
C ARG A 379 18.74 3.48 24.46
N LYS A 380 17.90 2.67 23.80
CA LYS A 380 17.02 3.15 22.75
C LYS A 380 15.94 4.04 23.35
N HIS A 381 15.61 5.09 22.62
CA HIS A 381 14.55 6.04 22.98
C HIS A 381 13.34 5.79 22.08
N THR A 382 12.16 5.99 22.65
CA THR A 382 10.89 5.86 21.94
C THR A 382 10.09 7.12 22.15
N TRP A 383 9.49 7.63 21.07
CA TRP A 383 8.52 8.70 21.11
C TRP A 383 7.13 8.11 21.01
N VAL A 384 6.29 8.37 22.02
CA VAL A 384 4.89 7.96 22.02
C VAL A 384 4.02 9.06 21.45
N VAL A 385 3.33 8.77 20.35
CA VAL A 385 2.29 9.62 19.77
C VAL A 385 0.94 9.04 20.16
N SER A 386 0.10 9.81 20.83
CA SER A 386 -1.26 9.41 21.21
C SER A 386 -2.29 10.33 20.60
N ASP A 387 -3.44 9.77 20.22
CA ASP A 387 -4.56 10.50 19.68
C ASP A 387 -5.87 9.84 20.12
N ASN A 388 -6.94 10.63 20.10
CA ASN A 388 -8.28 10.19 20.43
C ASN A 388 -8.88 9.38 19.29
N VAL A 389 -9.43 8.22 19.62
CA VAL A 389 -10.20 7.41 18.68
C VAL A 389 -11.67 7.53 19.02
N GLN A 390 -12.41 8.14 18.11
CA GLN A 390 -13.85 8.31 18.23
C GLN A 390 -14.56 7.57 17.10
N THR A 391 -15.55 6.77 17.45
CA THR A 391 -16.41 6.09 16.47
C THR A 391 -17.85 6.18 16.90
N TYR A 392 -18.71 6.65 15.99
CA TYR A 392 -20.15 6.59 16.21
C TYR A 392 -20.64 5.16 16.03
N SER A 393 -21.07 4.55 17.14
CA SER A 393 -21.83 3.31 17.11
C SER A 393 -23.26 3.62 16.69
N LEU A 394 -23.49 3.74 15.39
CA LEU A 394 -24.81 3.98 14.79
C LEU A 394 -25.76 2.81 15.10
N LYS A 395 -26.84 3.09 15.84
CA LYS A 395 -27.91 2.13 16.08
C LYS A 395 -28.83 2.14 14.86
N ARG A 396 -28.72 1.10 14.01
CA ARG A 396 -29.48 0.98 12.75
C ARG A 396 -30.95 0.60 12.94
N ASP A 397 -31.33 0.06 14.10
CA ASP A 397 -32.73 -0.19 14.43
C ASP A 397 -33.20 0.85 15.46
N PRO A 398 -33.91 1.91 15.03
CA PRO A 398 -34.39 2.96 15.93
C PRO A 398 -35.56 2.51 16.81
N ARG A 399 -36.08 1.29 16.64
CA ARG A 399 -37.29 0.80 17.34
C ARG A 399 -37.07 0.42 18.81
N PHE A 400 -35.83 0.42 19.28
CA PHE A 400 -35.51 0.31 20.70
C PHE A 400 -34.72 1.55 21.08
N GLY A 401 -35.13 2.24 22.15
CA GLY A 401 -34.59 3.53 22.64
C GLY A 401 -33.12 3.54 23.05
N GLN A 402 -32.25 2.96 22.24
CA GLN A 402 -30.80 3.07 22.32
C GLN A 402 -30.38 4.17 21.34
N PRO A 403 -29.98 5.35 21.84
CA PRO A 403 -29.43 6.39 20.99
C PRO A 403 -28.11 5.91 20.37
N SER A 404 -27.77 6.46 19.21
CA SER A 404 -26.41 6.33 18.69
C SER A 404 -25.44 6.90 19.72
N GLN A 405 -24.40 6.14 20.05
CA GLN A 405 -23.42 6.52 21.07
C GLN A 405 -22.08 6.74 20.39
N MET A 406 -21.41 7.85 20.74
CA MET A 406 -20.01 8.04 20.42
C MET A 406 -19.19 7.16 21.36
N VAL A 407 -18.53 6.15 20.81
CA VAL A 407 -17.53 5.35 21.52
C VAL A 407 -16.23 6.12 21.42
N THR A 408 -15.66 6.46 22.57
CA THR A 408 -14.39 7.17 22.72
C THR A 408 -13.33 6.22 23.27
N GLY A 409 -12.07 6.53 22.98
CA GLY A 409 -10.92 5.79 23.46
C GLY A 409 -9.63 6.48 23.04
N MET A 410 -8.49 5.93 23.44
CA MET A 410 -7.18 6.42 23.03
C MET A 410 -6.44 5.37 22.23
N ALA A 411 -5.79 5.80 21.16
CA ALA A 411 -4.76 5.03 20.49
C ALA A 411 -3.40 5.69 20.74
N ALA A 412 -2.36 4.87 20.78
CA ALA A 412 -1.01 5.36 20.81
C ALA A 412 -0.10 4.53 19.89
N THR A 413 0.94 5.17 19.42
CA THR A 413 1.95 4.61 18.54
C THR A 413 3.32 4.96 19.10
N ALA A 414 4.16 3.96 19.25
CA ALA A 414 5.52 4.08 19.73
C ALA A 414 6.48 4.10 18.54
N ILE A 415 7.23 5.19 18.39
CA ILE A 415 8.18 5.40 17.29
C ILE A 415 9.59 5.28 17.85
N GLU A 416 10.37 4.31 17.35
CA GLU A 416 11.80 4.21 17.73
C GLU A 416 12.55 5.44 17.22
N MET A 417 13.34 6.06 18.09
CA MET A 417 14.18 7.20 17.75
C MET A 417 15.60 6.73 17.45
N ASP A 418 15.91 6.55 16.16
CA ASP A 418 17.23 6.14 15.71
C ASP A 418 18.24 7.31 15.73
N GLY A 419 19.50 7.00 16.04
CA GLY A 419 20.60 7.98 16.04
C GLY A 419 20.55 9.01 17.16
N VAL A 420 19.69 8.83 18.16
CA VAL A 420 19.59 9.73 19.31
C VAL A 420 20.71 9.43 20.31
N HIS A 421 21.37 10.49 20.80
CA HIS A 421 22.39 10.36 21.84
C HIS A 421 21.79 9.69 23.09
N PRO A 422 22.46 8.71 23.72
CA PRO A 422 21.90 7.98 24.86
C PRO A 422 21.46 8.89 26.02
N ASP A 423 22.15 10.01 26.22
CA ASP A 423 21.85 10.98 27.27
C ASP A 423 20.94 12.14 26.83
N ALA A 424 20.39 12.12 25.60
CA ALA A 424 19.52 13.18 25.10
C ALA A 424 18.26 13.39 25.97
N PHE A 425 17.77 12.31 26.58
CA PHE A 425 16.60 12.30 27.45
C PHE A 425 16.97 11.92 28.90
N ASN A 426 18.07 12.48 29.42
CA ASN A 426 18.46 12.29 30.81
C ASN A 426 17.55 13.11 31.76
N LEU A 427 16.83 12.42 32.65
CA LEU A 427 15.86 13.03 33.55
C LEU A 427 16.52 13.94 34.59
N GLU A 428 17.65 13.52 35.16
CA GLU A 428 18.37 14.32 36.15
C GLU A 428 18.80 15.67 35.56
N THR A 429 19.28 15.66 34.31
CA THR A 429 19.64 16.86 33.56
C THR A 429 18.41 17.76 33.36
N LEU A 430 17.24 17.19 33.03
CA LEU A 430 16.00 17.94 32.91
C LEU A 430 15.61 18.58 34.26
N LEU A 431 15.61 17.81 35.34
CA LEU A 431 15.24 18.27 36.69
C LEU A 431 16.20 19.33 37.21
N ASN A 432 17.51 19.14 37.05
CA ASN A 432 18.53 20.13 37.42
C ASN A 432 18.34 21.43 36.63
N ARG A 433 18.03 21.36 35.33
CA ARG A 433 17.74 22.56 34.53
C ARG A 433 16.45 23.26 34.97
N GLN A 434 15.42 22.51 35.36
CA GLN A 434 14.18 23.06 35.91
C GLN A 434 14.40 23.73 37.27
N ALA A 435 15.15 23.10 38.17
CA ALA A 435 15.50 23.63 39.48
C ALA A 435 16.32 24.92 39.41
N ASN A 436 17.15 25.06 38.37
CA ASN A 436 17.91 26.28 38.11
C ASN A 436 17.06 27.44 37.55
N SER A 437 15.76 27.26 37.33
CA SER A 437 14.81 28.29 36.87
C SER A 437 15.29 29.15 35.69
N ARG A 438 16.14 28.63 34.80
CA ARG A 438 16.71 29.43 33.68
C ARG A 438 15.67 30.01 32.72
N ARG A 439 14.43 29.52 32.77
CA ARG A 439 13.31 30.09 32.00
C ARG A 439 12.88 31.47 32.52
N GLU A 440 13.16 31.81 33.78
CA GLU A 440 12.87 33.13 34.33
C GLU A 440 13.66 34.24 33.63
N SER A 441 14.83 33.91 33.06
CA SER A 441 15.65 34.84 32.29
C SER A 441 15.35 34.84 30.79
N LEU A 442 14.38 34.05 30.31
CA LEU A 442 14.06 33.98 28.89
C LEU A 442 13.34 35.26 28.46
N THR A 443 13.98 36.06 27.59
CA THR A 443 13.38 37.28 27.02
C THR A 443 12.84 37.04 25.61
N VAL A 444 11.98 37.94 25.15
CA VAL A 444 11.48 37.94 23.77
C VAL A 444 12.62 38.10 22.77
N ASP A 445 13.62 38.92 23.08
CA ASP A 445 14.81 39.11 22.23
C ASP A 445 15.61 37.81 22.12
N MET A 446 15.81 37.06 23.21
CA MET A 446 16.47 35.76 23.15
C MET A 446 15.74 34.76 22.24
N ILE A 447 14.40 34.77 22.26
CA ILE A 447 13.60 33.92 21.37
C ILE A 447 13.75 34.38 19.92
N HIS A 448 13.73 35.70 19.67
CA HIS A 448 13.95 36.24 18.33
C HIS A 448 15.35 35.94 17.79
N ASP A 449 16.38 36.04 18.64
CA ASP A 449 17.77 35.76 18.29
C ASP A 449 18.00 34.26 18.02
N ASP A 450 17.20 33.37 18.62
CA ASP A 450 17.23 31.92 18.34
C ASP A 450 16.58 31.57 17.00
N ILE A 451 15.81 32.48 16.40
CA ILE A 451 15.25 32.30 15.06
C ILE A 451 16.35 32.55 14.03
N ASP A 452 16.68 31.51 13.27
CA ASP A 452 17.61 31.58 12.15
C ASP A 452 16.98 32.33 10.96
N GLY A 453 17.01 33.66 11.04
CA GLY A 453 16.47 34.55 10.02
C GLY A 453 17.14 34.40 8.65
N ALA A 454 18.43 34.09 8.62
CA ALA A 454 19.17 33.83 7.38
C ALA A 454 18.64 32.59 6.67
N HIS A 455 18.37 31.51 7.41
CA HIS A 455 17.74 30.34 6.85
C HIS A 455 16.31 30.61 6.37
N LEU A 456 15.49 31.35 7.15
CA LEU A 456 14.14 31.73 6.71
C LEU A 456 14.15 32.56 5.42
N GLU A 457 15.12 33.46 5.28
CA GLU A 457 15.34 34.20 4.04
C GLU A 457 15.66 33.25 2.87
N ASN A 458 16.56 32.28 3.08
CA ASN A 458 16.88 31.28 2.06
C ASN A 458 15.67 30.41 1.68
N VAL A 459 14.82 30.05 2.65
CA VAL A 459 13.56 29.33 2.40
C VAL A 459 12.64 30.16 1.50
N ALA A 460 12.49 31.45 1.78
CA ALA A 460 11.69 32.35 0.95
C ALA A 460 12.28 32.48 -0.47
N VAL A 461 13.59 32.68 -0.59
CA VAL A 461 14.30 32.71 -1.88
C VAL A 461 14.04 31.43 -2.68
N PHE A 462 14.19 30.27 -2.03
CA PHE A 462 13.93 28.99 -2.67
C PHE A 462 12.49 28.86 -3.15
N GLN A 463 11.49 29.29 -2.37
CA GLN A 463 10.09 29.26 -2.80
C GLN A 463 9.89 30.10 -4.06
N PHE A 464 10.42 31.32 -4.11
CA PHE A 464 10.34 32.19 -5.30
C PHE A 464 10.97 31.54 -6.53
N LEU A 465 12.15 30.92 -6.37
CA LEU A 465 12.84 30.21 -7.45
C LEU A 465 12.08 28.96 -7.90
N GLN A 466 11.60 28.15 -6.95
CA GLN A 466 10.92 26.90 -7.21
C GLN A 466 9.64 27.14 -8.01
N THR A 467 8.80 28.09 -7.58
CA THR A 467 7.58 28.45 -8.29
C THR A 467 7.88 28.89 -9.72
N LEU A 468 8.85 29.79 -9.92
CA LEU A 468 9.23 30.26 -11.26
C LEU A 468 9.76 29.14 -12.17
N ILE A 469 10.70 28.33 -11.67
CA ILE A 469 11.37 27.26 -12.44
C ILE A 469 10.39 26.12 -12.79
N HIS A 470 9.43 25.83 -11.91
CA HIS A 470 8.40 24.83 -12.19
C HIS A 470 7.37 25.33 -13.19
N PHE A 471 7.00 26.62 -13.12
CA PHE A 471 6.02 27.22 -14.01
C PHE A 471 6.56 27.45 -15.43
N VAL A 472 7.82 27.87 -15.57
CA VAL A 472 8.43 28.27 -16.86
C VAL A 472 9.29 27.15 -17.46
N PRO A 473 8.87 26.48 -18.55
CA PRO A 473 9.62 25.35 -19.13
C PRO A 473 11.03 25.70 -19.61
N ALA A 474 11.25 26.94 -20.09
CA ALA A 474 12.56 27.41 -20.53
C ALA A 474 13.62 27.40 -19.41
N LEU A 475 13.18 27.46 -18.15
CA LEU A 475 14.04 27.42 -16.96
C LEU A 475 14.24 26.01 -16.38
N SER A 476 13.68 24.96 -17.01
CA SER A 476 13.79 23.57 -16.53
C SER A 476 15.23 23.08 -16.36
N LYS A 477 16.20 23.64 -17.10
CA LYS A 477 17.64 23.38 -16.93
C LYS A 477 18.16 23.74 -15.53
N TYR A 478 17.48 24.62 -14.81
CA TYR A 478 17.84 25.06 -13.46
C TYR A 478 17.28 24.15 -12.35
N ARG A 479 16.55 23.08 -12.66
CA ARG A 479 16.09 22.10 -11.64
C ARG A 479 17.24 21.45 -10.87
N GLY A 480 18.36 21.17 -11.54
CA GLY A 480 19.58 20.65 -10.88
C GLY A 480 20.19 21.65 -9.89
N PRO A 481 20.55 22.87 -10.33
CA PRO A 481 20.99 23.94 -9.43
C PRO A 481 20.03 24.26 -8.29
N LEU A 482 18.71 24.26 -8.54
CA LEU A 482 17.70 24.45 -7.50
C LEU A 482 17.74 23.36 -6.42
N LYS A 483 17.91 22.09 -6.84
CA LYS A 483 18.09 20.98 -5.89
C LYS A 483 19.37 21.15 -5.07
N GLN A 484 20.45 21.60 -5.70
CA GLN A 484 21.72 21.88 -5.02
C GLN A 484 21.56 23.03 -4.00
N PHE A 485 20.88 24.11 -4.36
CA PHE A 485 20.54 25.20 -3.44
C PHE A 485 19.79 24.69 -2.20
N SER A 486 18.81 23.79 -2.39
CA SER A 486 18.10 23.17 -1.26
C SER A 486 19.02 22.39 -0.33
N ILE A 487 20.00 21.67 -0.87
CA ILE A 487 20.97 20.91 -0.08
C ILE A 487 21.90 21.87 0.68
N ASP A 488 22.44 22.88 -0.01
CA ASP A 488 23.48 23.75 0.54
C ASP A 488 22.94 24.76 1.56
N HIS A 489 21.69 25.23 1.39
CA HIS A 489 21.16 26.35 2.18
C HIS A 489 19.94 26.00 3.05
N LEU A 490 19.18 24.96 2.70
CA LEU A 490 17.94 24.62 3.42
C LEU A 490 18.05 23.38 4.30
N GLN A 491 19.00 22.49 4.02
CA GLN A 491 19.10 21.23 4.74
C GLN A 491 19.76 21.43 6.11
N LYS A 492 18.95 21.63 7.17
CA LYS A 492 19.46 21.71 8.55
C LYS A 492 19.80 20.34 9.14
N VAL A 493 18.95 19.35 8.88
CA VAL A 493 19.11 17.99 9.38
C VAL A 493 18.89 17.03 8.22
N THR A 494 19.96 16.32 7.85
CA THR A 494 19.90 15.32 6.80
C THR A 494 19.26 14.04 7.35
N ARG A 495 18.08 13.70 6.83
CA ARG A 495 17.53 12.36 7.03
C ARG A 495 18.52 11.35 6.44
N PRO A 496 18.92 10.29 7.17
CA PRO A 496 19.77 9.25 6.62
C PRO A 496 19.15 8.66 5.36
N LYS A 497 20.00 8.28 4.38
CA LYS A 497 19.53 7.53 3.21
C LYS A 497 18.94 6.21 3.69
N ASP A 498 17.82 5.81 3.10
CA ASP A 498 17.08 4.58 3.45
C ASP A 498 16.51 4.57 4.88
N PHE A 499 16.36 5.74 5.50
CA PHE A 499 15.73 5.85 6.81
C PHE A 499 14.21 5.67 6.73
N GLN A 500 13.73 4.62 7.38
CA GLN A 500 12.31 4.39 7.65
C GLN A 500 12.13 4.29 9.16
N SER A 501 11.31 5.19 9.73
CA SER A 501 10.96 5.12 11.15
C SER A 501 10.33 3.77 11.47
N LYS A 502 10.81 3.11 12.52
CA LYS A 502 10.16 1.91 13.04
C LYS A 502 9.02 2.33 13.94
N VAL A 503 7.83 1.95 13.53
CA VAL A 503 6.57 2.36 14.15
C VAL A 503 5.91 1.13 14.72
N HIS A 504 5.52 1.21 15.98
CA HIS A 504 4.89 0.10 16.68
C HIS A 504 3.55 0.56 17.27
N PRO A 505 2.42 0.00 16.81
CA PRO A 505 1.13 0.33 17.39
C PRO A 505 1.04 -0.19 18.83
N LEU A 506 0.61 0.65 19.75
CA LEU A 506 0.23 0.25 21.11
C LEU A 506 -1.24 -0.15 21.13
N ARG A 507 -1.61 -1.02 22.08
CA ARG A 507 -2.99 -1.46 22.27
C ARG A 507 -3.83 -0.26 22.73
N THR A 508 -4.95 -0.03 22.05
CA THR A 508 -5.91 1.02 22.40
C THR A 508 -6.56 0.77 23.76
N ASN A 509 -6.95 1.83 24.46
CA ASN A 509 -7.77 1.76 25.67
C ASN A 509 -9.05 2.60 25.54
N SER A 510 -10.00 2.42 26.45
CA SER A 510 -11.30 3.11 26.43
C SER A 510 -11.32 4.43 27.19
N CYS A 511 -10.16 4.96 27.54
CA CYS A 511 -10.05 6.18 28.32
C CYS A 511 -10.49 7.40 27.50
N ASN A 512 -11.21 8.30 28.13
CA ASN A 512 -11.60 9.57 27.55
C ASN A 512 -10.54 10.64 27.84
N GLU A 513 -9.86 11.07 26.79
CA GLU A 513 -8.87 12.15 26.79
C GLU A 513 -9.33 13.42 27.53
N MET A 514 -10.63 13.74 27.48
CA MET A 514 -11.18 14.95 28.08
C MET A 514 -11.17 14.92 29.62
N ASN A 515 -11.08 13.73 30.21
CA ASN A 515 -11.01 13.53 31.65
C ASN A 515 -9.56 13.30 32.07
N VAL A 516 -9.05 14.17 32.95
CA VAL A 516 -7.66 14.13 33.42
C VAL A 516 -7.31 12.81 34.09
N GLN A 517 -8.24 12.22 34.85
CA GLN A 517 -8.04 10.96 35.54
C GLN A 517 -7.95 9.79 34.55
N GLU A 518 -8.85 9.74 33.57
CA GLU A 518 -8.81 8.71 32.53
C GLU A 518 -7.59 8.87 31.63
N MET A 519 -7.15 10.10 31.36
CA MET A 519 -5.90 10.34 30.62
C MET A 519 -4.67 9.89 31.42
N LYS A 520 -4.64 10.06 32.76
CA LYS A 520 -3.60 9.46 33.63
C LYS A 520 -3.58 7.95 33.45
N GLU A 521 -4.74 7.30 33.50
CA GLU A 521 -4.88 5.86 33.31
C GLU A 521 -4.42 5.40 31.92
N ALA A 522 -4.75 6.17 30.87
CA ALA A 522 -4.30 5.90 29.50
C ALA A 522 -2.77 5.96 29.38
N VAL A 523 -2.13 6.99 29.93
CA VAL A 523 -0.67 7.12 29.92
C VAL A 523 -0.01 5.99 30.70
N ASN A 524 -0.56 5.62 31.86
CA ASN A 524 -0.05 4.49 32.65
C ASN A 524 -0.20 3.16 31.92
N ASP A 525 -1.32 2.90 31.24
CA ASP A 525 -1.48 1.71 30.39
C ASP A 525 -0.43 1.70 29.27
N PHE A 526 -0.24 2.80 28.53
CA PHE A 526 0.79 2.87 27.49
C PHE A 526 2.21 2.72 28.04
N ALA A 527 2.52 3.31 29.19
CA ALA A 527 3.80 3.14 29.88
C ALA A 527 4.04 1.66 30.24
N ALA A 528 3.04 0.99 30.82
CA ALA A 528 3.12 -0.43 31.17
C ALA A 528 3.28 -1.34 29.94
N GLN A 529 2.63 -1.00 28.82
CA GLN A 529 2.80 -1.70 27.54
C GLN A 529 4.23 -1.57 27.00
N LEU A 530 4.86 -0.42 27.18
CA LEU A 530 6.27 -0.19 26.84
C LEU A 530 7.23 -0.83 27.85
N GLY A 531 6.76 -1.22 29.03
CA GLY A 531 7.57 -1.74 30.12
C GLY A 531 8.19 -0.65 31.00
N ILE A 532 7.67 0.58 30.95
CA ILE A 532 8.08 1.70 31.79
C ILE A 532 7.34 1.59 33.13
N SER A 533 8.10 1.43 34.20
CA SER A 533 7.66 1.42 35.60
C SER A 533 8.62 2.27 36.44
N GLU A 534 8.34 2.41 37.73
CA GLU A 534 9.22 3.11 38.67
C GLU A 534 10.64 2.50 38.68
N GLU A 535 10.76 1.19 38.56
CA GLU A 535 12.03 0.47 38.57
C GLU A 535 12.76 0.55 37.23
N THR A 536 12.04 0.58 36.10
CA THR A 536 12.65 0.50 34.75
C THR A 536 12.89 1.86 34.10
N ILE A 537 12.38 2.94 34.69
CA ILE A 537 12.52 4.30 34.14
C ILE A 537 13.98 4.75 34.04
N ASN A 538 14.83 4.26 34.94
CA ASN A 538 16.29 4.39 34.88
C ASN A 538 16.78 5.83 34.65
N GLY A 539 16.12 6.81 35.27
CA GLY A 539 16.48 8.23 35.12
C GLY A 539 16.32 8.77 33.70
N ARG A 540 15.40 8.21 32.89
CA ARG A 540 15.11 8.67 31.53
C ARG A 540 13.80 9.44 31.45
N CYS A 541 13.78 10.35 30.49
CA CYS A 541 12.57 11.02 30.03
C CYS A 541 11.97 10.33 28.82
N TRP A 542 10.64 10.40 28.70
CA TRP A 542 9.91 9.81 27.58
C TRP A 542 9.03 10.86 26.91
N PRO A 543 9.24 11.17 25.63
CA PRO A 543 8.35 12.01 24.85
C PRO A 543 6.98 11.38 24.69
N PHE A 544 5.95 12.10 25.12
CA PHE A 544 4.54 11.78 24.88
C PHE A 544 3.91 12.95 24.16
N SER A 545 3.36 12.70 22.98
CA SER A 545 2.72 13.73 22.18
C SER A 545 1.29 13.39 21.81
N GLY A 546 0.56 14.42 21.41
CA GLY A 546 -0.76 14.30 20.81
C GLY A 546 -1.21 15.64 20.27
N ASP A 547 -2.52 15.76 20.04
CA ASP A 547 -3.12 17.00 19.61
C ASP A 547 -3.02 18.11 20.69
N GLY A 548 -3.55 19.29 20.38
CA GLY A 548 -3.53 20.42 21.32
C GLY A 548 -4.25 20.12 22.63
N LYS A 549 -5.31 19.30 22.59
CA LYS A 549 -6.05 18.93 23.78
C LYS A 549 -5.30 17.89 24.60
N THR A 550 -4.72 16.89 23.95
CA THR A 550 -3.92 15.84 24.58
C THR A 550 -2.76 16.50 25.32
N PHE A 551 -2.04 17.41 24.64
CA PHE A 551 -0.94 18.16 25.22
C PHE A 551 -1.33 18.96 26.48
N ASP A 552 -2.44 19.70 26.45
CA ASP A 552 -2.97 20.44 27.62
C ASP A 552 -3.26 19.49 28.80
N VAL A 553 -3.89 18.34 28.53
CA VAL A 553 -4.23 17.37 29.58
C VAL A 553 -2.97 16.72 30.14
N LEU A 554 -1.98 16.36 29.32
CA LEU A 554 -0.68 15.85 29.78
C LEU A 554 0.06 16.83 30.69
N LEU A 555 0.06 18.13 30.34
CA LEU A 555 0.62 19.18 31.20
C LEU A 555 -0.14 19.28 32.53
N ARG A 556 -1.46 19.15 32.50
CA ARG A 556 -2.32 19.20 33.69
C ARG A 556 -2.08 18.02 34.62
N ILE A 557 -1.90 16.81 34.09
CA ILE A 557 -1.52 15.62 34.86
C ILE A 557 -0.21 15.90 35.62
N ARG A 558 0.83 16.38 34.92
CA ARG A 558 2.11 16.72 35.56
C ARG A 558 1.97 17.77 36.65
N LYS A 559 1.15 18.80 36.43
CA LYS A 559 0.92 19.87 37.41
C LYS A 559 0.19 19.36 38.65
N LEU A 560 -0.82 18.52 38.49
CA LEU A 560 -1.62 18.02 39.61
C LEU A 560 -0.87 16.97 40.44
N LEU A 561 -0.04 16.15 39.79
CA LEU A 561 0.73 15.08 40.44
C LEU A 561 2.15 15.53 40.82
N SER A 562 2.55 16.78 40.57
CA SER A 562 3.87 17.27 40.95
C SER A 562 4.22 17.15 42.44
N PRO A 563 3.26 17.18 43.40
CA PRO A 563 3.55 16.98 44.82
C PRO A 563 3.96 15.54 45.18
N GLU A 564 3.69 14.55 44.33
CA GLU A 564 4.08 13.16 44.59
C GLU A 564 5.60 13.03 44.71
N GLU A 565 6.07 12.27 45.70
CA GLU A 565 7.50 12.11 45.98
C GLU A 565 8.18 11.25 44.90
N SER A 566 7.50 10.19 44.46
CA SER A 566 8.01 9.30 43.42
C SER A 566 8.13 10.03 42.09
N THR A 567 9.26 9.81 41.41
CA THR A 567 9.48 10.31 40.05
C THR A 567 8.42 9.78 39.08
N PHE A 568 8.02 8.53 39.25
CA PHE A 568 7.06 7.87 38.35
C PHE A 568 5.65 8.42 38.57
N GLU A 569 5.16 8.42 39.82
CA GLU A 569 3.82 8.90 40.16
C GLU A 569 3.64 10.40 39.93
N SER A 570 4.71 11.21 40.02
CA SER A 570 4.67 12.63 39.70
C SER A 570 4.73 12.94 38.20
N PHE A 571 4.88 11.92 37.33
CA PHE A 571 5.03 12.06 35.87
C PHE A 571 6.17 13.01 35.47
N ARG A 572 7.19 13.22 36.32
CA ARG A 572 8.33 14.10 36.01
C ARG A 572 9.15 13.61 34.82
N TRP A 573 9.11 12.31 34.58
CA TRP A 573 9.74 11.61 33.46
C TRP A 573 9.05 11.84 32.11
N MET A 574 7.75 12.10 32.11
CA MET A 574 6.99 12.31 30.88
C MET A 574 7.31 13.69 30.32
N VAL A 575 7.62 13.78 29.02
CA VAL A 575 7.85 15.04 28.30
C VAL A 575 6.67 15.26 27.35
N PRO A 576 5.67 16.06 27.74
CA PRO A 576 4.56 16.41 26.85
C PRO A 576 5.10 17.16 25.63
N MET A 577 4.66 16.77 24.44
CA MET A 577 4.98 17.42 23.18
C MET A 577 3.71 17.65 22.37
N LEU A 578 3.65 18.77 21.67
CA LEU A 578 2.58 19.02 20.72
C LEU A 578 2.92 18.35 19.40
N GLU A 579 1.99 17.60 18.83
CA GLU A 579 2.23 16.97 17.54
C GLU A 579 2.36 17.99 16.41
N ILE A 580 3.44 17.84 15.65
CA ILE A 580 3.81 18.78 14.58
C ILE A 580 2.74 18.84 13.50
N TRP A 581 2.11 17.69 13.19
CA TRP A 581 1.10 17.63 12.16
C TRP A 581 -0.18 18.39 12.56
N HIS A 582 -0.62 18.27 13.81
CA HIS A 582 -1.74 19.05 14.34
C HIS A 582 -1.40 20.54 14.36
N THR A 583 -0.19 20.88 14.80
CA THR A 583 0.31 22.27 14.79
C THR A 583 0.25 22.87 13.38
N LYS A 584 0.70 22.11 12.38
CA LYS A 584 0.62 22.51 10.97
C LYS A 584 -0.82 22.74 10.53
N TRP A 585 -1.74 21.84 10.88
CA TRP A 585 -3.15 21.97 10.53
C TRP A 585 -3.83 23.16 11.22
N THR A 586 -3.56 23.39 12.50
CA THR A 586 -4.05 24.55 13.24
C THR A 586 -3.54 25.85 12.63
N ASN A 587 -2.25 25.93 12.31
CA ASN A 587 -1.66 27.11 11.67
C ASN A 587 -2.28 27.36 10.28
N MET A 588 -2.42 26.31 9.47
CA MET A 588 -3.07 26.40 8.16
C MET A 588 -4.52 26.89 8.28
N SER A 589 -5.29 26.35 9.22
CA SER A 589 -6.67 26.77 9.47
C SER A 589 -6.73 28.22 9.94
N GLY A 590 -5.78 28.66 10.76
CA GLY A 590 -5.61 30.06 11.15
C GLY A 590 -5.38 30.96 9.95
N VAL A 591 -4.40 30.64 9.09
CA VAL A 591 -4.12 31.39 7.86
C VAL A 591 -5.37 31.49 6.98
N VAL A 592 -6.05 30.38 6.72
CA VAL A 592 -7.28 30.41 5.90
C VAL A 592 -8.32 31.29 6.56
N ARG A 593 -8.63 31.08 7.84
CA ARG A 593 -9.67 31.83 8.55
C ARG A 593 -9.40 33.33 8.57
N ASP A 594 -8.17 33.70 8.89
CA ASP A 594 -7.80 35.08 9.15
C ASP A 594 -7.63 35.87 7.83
N HIS A 595 -7.39 35.17 6.70
CA HIS A 595 -7.23 35.76 5.36
C HIS A 595 -8.34 35.39 4.36
N TYR A 596 -9.40 34.68 4.77
CA TYR A 596 -10.47 34.27 3.83
C TYR A 596 -11.17 35.48 3.22
N GLY A 597 -11.61 36.42 4.06
CA GLY A 597 -12.23 37.68 3.65
C GLY A 597 -13.48 37.53 2.76
N ASP A 598 -13.78 38.60 2.02
CA ASP A 598 -14.91 38.68 1.08
C ASP A 598 -14.44 38.51 -0.37
N TYR A 599 -15.29 37.95 -1.22
CA TYR A 599 -15.07 37.80 -2.66
C TYR A 599 -14.91 39.12 -3.41
N THR A 600 -15.29 40.25 -2.81
CA THR A 600 -15.14 41.57 -3.39
C THR A 600 -13.73 42.15 -3.19
N ASP A 601 -13.00 41.67 -2.18
CA ASP A 601 -11.63 42.09 -1.91
C ASP A 601 -10.65 41.22 -2.70
N PRO A 602 -9.92 41.76 -3.70
CA PRO A 602 -8.98 40.98 -4.51
C PRO A 602 -7.78 40.44 -3.72
N SER A 603 -7.50 40.99 -2.52
CA SER A 603 -6.43 40.50 -1.65
C SER A 603 -6.85 39.30 -0.78
N SER A 604 -8.15 38.99 -0.72
CA SER A 604 -8.69 37.91 0.10
C SER A 604 -8.50 36.53 -0.53
N LEU A 605 -8.36 35.50 0.30
CA LEU A 605 -8.31 34.12 -0.20
C LEU A 605 -9.64 33.69 -0.84
N ALA A 606 -10.79 34.25 -0.45
CA ALA A 606 -12.09 33.93 -1.05
C ALA A 606 -12.16 34.40 -2.50
N SER A 607 -11.71 35.63 -2.78
CA SER A 607 -11.66 36.17 -4.14
C SER A 607 -10.68 35.39 -5.02
N GLN A 608 -9.51 35.05 -4.47
CA GLN A 608 -8.50 34.28 -5.18
C GLN A 608 -8.94 32.82 -5.40
N ALA A 609 -9.59 32.18 -4.42
CA ALA A 609 -10.19 30.86 -4.55
C ALA A 609 -11.21 30.83 -5.69
N LYS A 610 -12.12 31.82 -5.73
CA LYS A 610 -13.12 31.95 -6.80
C LYS A 610 -12.46 32.12 -8.17
N THR A 611 -11.38 32.90 -8.25
CA THR A 611 -10.61 33.12 -9.48
C THR A 611 -9.91 31.84 -9.94
N ALA A 612 -9.37 31.06 -9.01
CA ALA A 612 -8.72 29.78 -9.27
C ALA A 612 -9.72 28.62 -9.52
N GLY A 613 -11.03 28.85 -9.36
CA GLY A 613 -12.05 27.80 -9.45
C GLY A 613 -12.02 26.81 -8.29
N CYS A 614 -11.42 27.17 -7.15
CA CYS A 614 -11.46 26.37 -5.93
C CYS A 614 -12.87 26.44 -5.29
N PRO A 615 -13.39 25.33 -4.76
CA PRO A 615 -14.67 25.35 -4.05
C PRO A 615 -14.59 26.23 -2.78
N PRO A 616 -15.70 26.88 -2.39
CA PRO A 616 -15.73 27.66 -1.17
C PRO A 616 -15.57 26.75 0.05
N ILE A 617 -14.79 27.19 1.04
CA ILE A 617 -14.53 26.41 2.25
C ILE A 617 -15.76 26.52 3.17
N PRO A 618 -16.47 25.41 3.46
CA PRO A 618 -17.74 25.46 4.19
C PRO A 618 -17.56 25.80 5.67
N ASN A 619 -16.40 25.51 6.26
CA ASN A 619 -16.12 25.76 7.67
C ASN A 619 -14.71 26.34 7.88
N LEU A 620 -14.64 27.65 8.11
CA LEU A 620 -13.38 28.36 8.36
C LEU A 620 -12.76 28.04 9.73
N ARG A 621 -13.50 27.45 10.68
CA ARG A 621 -12.95 27.06 11.98
C ARG A 621 -12.21 25.73 11.92
N LYS A 622 -12.65 24.83 11.04
CA LYS A 622 -12.08 23.50 10.85
C LYS A 622 -11.98 23.22 9.35
N VAL A 623 -10.98 23.85 8.74
CA VAL A 623 -10.71 23.72 7.32
C VAL A 623 -10.21 22.31 7.04
N ASP A 624 -10.70 21.65 5.97
CA ASP A 624 -10.11 20.40 5.54
C ASP A 624 -8.63 20.62 5.20
N PHE A 625 -7.76 19.74 5.70
CA PHE A 625 -6.32 19.95 5.58
C PHE A 625 -5.86 20.01 4.12
N TYR A 626 -6.36 19.12 3.26
CA TYR A 626 -5.91 19.04 1.88
C TYR A 626 -6.48 20.17 1.04
N GLU A 627 -7.75 20.52 1.23
CA GLU A 627 -8.37 21.65 0.55
C GLU A 627 -7.71 22.97 0.94
N GLY A 628 -7.51 23.20 2.24
CA GLY A 628 -6.86 24.42 2.74
C GLY A 628 -5.40 24.53 2.30
N GLN A 629 -4.64 23.43 2.36
CA GLN A 629 -3.25 23.40 1.89
C GLN A 629 -3.16 23.67 0.39
N HIS A 630 -4.05 23.06 -0.40
CA HIS A 630 -4.10 23.27 -1.84
C HIS A 630 -4.39 24.74 -2.18
N LEU A 631 -5.43 25.32 -1.55
CA LEU A 631 -5.78 26.73 -1.76
C LEU A 631 -4.60 27.66 -1.44
N ILE A 632 -4.01 27.52 -0.25
CA ILE A 632 -2.87 28.35 0.17
C ILE A 632 -1.71 28.23 -0.83
N ASN A 633 -1.37 27.02 -1.25
CA ASN A 633 -0.25 26.81 -2.16
C ASN A 633 -0.52 27.41 -3.55
N VAL A 634 -1.71 27.21 -4.12
CA VAL A 634 -2.10 27.77 -5.43
C VAL A 634 -2.05 29.29 -5.40
N VAL A 635 -2.61 29.89 -4.35
CA VAL A 635 -2.59 31.33 -4.13
C VAL A 635 -1.16 31.85 -3.99
N LEU A 636 -0.35 31.18 -3.17
CA LEU A 636 1.04 31.57 -2.95
C LEU A 636 1.83 31.54 -4.25
N ASP A 637 1.70 30.46 -5.03
CA ASP A 637 2.38 30.32 -6.31
C ASP A 637 1.94 31.41 -7.30
N ALA A 638 0.63 31.69 -7.41
CA ALA A 638 0.12 32.76 -8.27
C ALA A 638 0.67 34.14 -7.87
N ASN A 639 0.70 34.45 -6.57
CA ASN A 639 1.22 35.72 -6.07
C ASN A 639 2.74 35.85 -6.29
N VAL A 640 3.49 34.77 -6.10
CA VAL A 640 4.93 34.73 -6.39
C VAL A 640 5.20 34.97 -7.87
N LEU A 641 4.42 34.35 -8.77
CA LEU A 641 4.54 34.58 -10.22
C LEU A 641 4.19 36.03 -10.59
N ASN A 642 3.15 36.61 -10.00
CA ASN A 642 2.81 38.03 -10.20
C ASN A 642 3.97 38.96 -9.75
N CYS A 643 4.69 38.64 -8.67
CA CYS A 643 5.89 39.39 -8.29
C CYS A 643 7.00 39.30 -9.35
N TRP A 644 7.18 38.14 -9.98
CA TRP A 644 8.13 37.97 -11.09
C TRP A 644 7.69 38.72 -12.35
N GLU A 645 6.40 38.71 -12.67
CA GLU A 645 5.79 39.48 -13.77
C GLU A 645 6.06 40.97 -13.62
N GLN A 646 5.82 41.52 -12.42
CA GLN A 646 6.12 42.92 -12.11
C GLN A 646 7.61 43.25 -12.19
N TYR A 647 8.49 42.33 -11.75
CA TYR A 647 9.94 42.56 -11.82
C TYR A 647 10.46 42.62 -13.25
N TYR A 648 9.98 41.75 -14.13
CA TYR A 648 10.38 41.69 -15.53
C TYR A 648 9.53 42.55 -16.47
N ASP A 649 8.55 43.29 -15.92
CA ASP A 649 7.58 44.09 -16.66
C ASP A 649 6.92 43.29 -17.81
N THR A 650 6.38 42.12 -17.46
CA THR A 650 5.74 41.20 -18.40
C THR A 650 4.48 40.59 -17.80
N THR A 651 3.51 40.26 -18.65
CA THR A 651 2.28 39.53 -18.28
C THR A 651 2.33 38.06 -18.67
N ASN A 652 3.44 37.60 -19.24
CA ASN A 652 3.62 36.22 -19.64
C ASN A 652 5.09 35.80 -19.46
N LEU A 653 5.40 35.26 -18.28
CA LEU A 653 6.74 34.76 -17.95
C LEU A 653 7.21 33.66 -18.90
N VAL A 654 6.30 32.78 -19.36
CA VAL A 654 6.66 31.67 -20.26
C VAL A 654 7.21 32.21 -21.58
N ASN A 655 6.50 33.16 -22.20
CA ASN A 655 6.93 33.80 -23.44
C ASN A 655 8.20 34.63 -23.23
N TYR A 656 8.25 35.42 -22.14
CA TYR A 656 9.42 36.24 -21.80
C TYR A 656 10.71 35.41 -21.75
N PHE A 657 10.69 34.26 -21.06
CA PHE A 657 11.87 33.40 -20.95
C PHE A 657 12.13 32.53 -22.18
N ALA A 658 11.13 32.27 -23.02
CA ALA A 658 11.33 31.62 -24.31
C ALA A 658 12.11 32.53 -25.26
N GLU A 659 11.71 33.80 -25.38
CA GLU A 659 12.42 34.82 -26.18
C GLU A 659 13.87 35.00 -25.72
N CYS A 660 14.10 34.99 -24.40
CA CYS A 660 15.44 35.07 -23.82
C CYS A 660 16.34 33.86 -24.14
N LYS A 661 15.74 32.70 -24.43
CA LYS A 661 16.46 31.47 -24.77
C LYS A 661 16.86 31.46 -26.24
N ASP A 662 15.98 31.95 -27.12
CA ASP A 662 16.19 31.97 -28.57
C ASP A 662 17.24 33.00 -28.98
N SER A 663 17.25 34.16 -28.32
CA SER A 663 18.27 35.21 -28.50
C SER A 663 19.68 34.77 -28.10
N ALA A 664 19.82 33.77 -27.23
CA ALA A 664 21.11 33.28 -26.73
C ALA A 664 21.79 32.29 -27.69
N ASN A 665 21.10 31.84 -28.73
CA ASN A 665 21.61 30.84 -29.67
C ASN A 665 21.54 31.29 -31.15
N PRO A 666 22.04 32.48 -31.52
CA PRO A 666 21.90 33.00 -32.88
C PRO A 666 22.77 32.29 -33.94
N GLY A 667 23.55 31.26 -33.57
CA GLY A 667 24.62 30.70 -34.41
C GLY A 667 24.59 29.18 -34.65
N GLY A 668 23.45 28.50 -34.48
CA GLY A 668 23.35 27.06 -34.72
C GLY A 668 22.89 26.70 -36.15
N ASP A 669 23.84 26.31 -37.01
CA ASP A 669 23.69 25.48 -38.22
C ASP A 669 22.68 25.93 -39.29
N GLY A 670 22.83 27.16 -39.79
CA GLY A 670 22.27 27.58 -41.07
C GLY A 670 23.32 27.56 -42.17
N ASP A 671 23.64 26.39 -42.72
CA ASP A 671 24.20 26.28 -44.08
C ASP A 671 23.14 26.82 -45.06
N VAL A 672 23.21 28.11 -45.38
CA VAL A 672 22.46 28.72 -46.48
C VAL A 672 23.41 29.60 -47.29
N GLU A 673 24.18 28.96 -48.15
CA GLU A 673 24.56 29.56 -49.43
C GLU A 673 23.27 29.77 -50.25
N ASN A 674 22.77 31.01 -50.30
CA ASN A 674 22.13 31.58 -51.50
C ASN A 674 21.85 33.08 -51.33
N GLU A 675 22.86 33.85 -51.72
CA GLU A 675 22.77 34.95 -52.70
C GLU A 675 21.36 35.33 -53.19
N VAL A 676 20.88 36.54 -52.88
CA VAL A 676 20.41 37.53 -53.87
C VAL A 676 20.55 38.95 -53.27
N ALA A 677 21.31 39.79 -53.96
CA ALA A 677 21.50 41.20 -53.70
C ALA A 677 20.21 42.02 -53.90
N ALA A 678 19.88 42.90 -52.94
CA ALA A 678 18.96 44.02 -53.17
C ALA A 678 19.29 45.23 -52.26
N ALA A 679 19.76 46.28 -52.94
CA ALA A 679 19.73 47.73 -52.68
C ALA A 679 19.82 48.33 -51.26
N PRO A 680 20.63 49.39 -51.06
CA PRO A 680 20.62 50.21 -49.85
C PRO A 680 19.45 51.19 -49.90
N ASN A 681 18.65 51.26 -48.83
CA ASN A 681 17.74 52.39 -48.63
C ASN A 681 18.00 53.01 -47.26
N GLU A 682 18.21 54.33 -47.32
CA GLU A 682 18.65 55.22 -46.26
C GLU A 682 17.55 55.52 -45.23
N THR A 683 18.01 55.86 -44.02
CA THR A 683 17.34 56.71 -43.01
C THR A 683 16.12 56.15 -42.26
N ALA A 684 16.40 55.39 -41.20
CA ALA A 684 15.58 55.34 -39.98
C ALA A 684 16.51 55.42 -38.76
N GLU A 685 17.11 56.60 -38.55
CA GLU A 685 17.85 56.92 -37.33
C GLU A 685 16.84 57.10 -36.17
N GLY A 686 16.96 56.28 -35.12
CA GLY A 686 16.40 56.60 -33.80
C GLY A 686 15.52 55.55 -33.13
N MET A 687 15.30 54.36 -33.71
CA MET A 687 14.64 53.26 -32.97
C MET A 687 15.73 52.43 -32.29
N GLU A 688 16.06 52.79 -31.04
CA GLU A 688 16.95 51.98 -30.19
C GLU A 688 16.42 50.53 -30.21
N THR A 689 17.20 49.64 -30.82
CA THR A 689 16.87 48.21 -30.83
C THR A 689 16.74 47.78 -29.37
N PRO A 690 15.59 47.21 -28.95
CA PRO A 690 15.40 46.82 -27.57
C PRO A 690 16.54 45.88 -27.17
N PRO A 691 17.16 46.09 -25.99
CA PRO A 691 18.32 45.32 -25.57
C PRO A 691 18.00 43.83 -25.68
N THR A 692 18.83 43.08 -26.41
CA THR A 692 18.70 41.63 -26.58
C THR A 692 18.63 40.97 -25.21
N ARG A 693 17.46 40.44 -24.87
CA ARG A 693 17.21 39.81 -23.57
C ARG A 693 17.95 38.49 -23.53
N VAL A 694 18.93 38.33 -22.65
CA VAL A 694 19.65 37.07 -22.45
C VAL A 694 19.02 36.33 -21.28
N LEU A 695 18.92 35.01 -21.37
CA LEU A 695 18.42 34.20 -20.26
C LEU A 695 19.31 34.40 -19.01
N PRO A 696 18.74 34.84 -17.87
CA PRO A 696 19.52 35.10 -16.66
C PRO A 696 20.19 33.81 -16.16
N SER A 697 21.37 33.95 -15.57
CA SER A 697 22.02 32.82 -14.90
C SER A 697 21.23 32.40 -13.66
N PHE A 698 21.51 31.21 -13.13
CA PHE A 698 20.89 30.78 -11.88
C PHE A 698 21.21 31.73 -10.71
N GLN A 699 22.42 32.30 -10.67
CA GLN A 699 22.82 33.24 -9.61
C GLN A 699 22.10 34.60 -9.73
N ASP A 700 21.85 35.07 -10.96
CA ASP A 700 21.04 36.27 -11.17
C ASP A 700 19.63 36.05 -10.65
N LEU A 701 19.03 34.89 -10.95
CA LEU A 701 17.71 34.52 -10.43
C LEU A 701 17.71 34.44 -8.90
N VAL A 702 18.75 33.88 -8.27
CA VAL A 702 18.88 33.85 -6.80
C VAL A 702 18.94 35.27 -6.23
N GLY A 703 19.73 36.16 -6.83
CA GLY A 703 19.83 37.56 -6.42
C GLY A 703 18.49 38.29 -6.52
N THR A 704 17.77 38.11 -7.62
CA THR A 704 16.43 38.69 -7.81
C THR A 704 15.42 38.11 -6.84
N ALA A 705 15.38 36.78 -6.68
CA ALA A 705 14.50 36.11 -5.73
C ALA A 705 14.73 36.61 -4.29
N LYS A 706 15.98 36.90 -3.91
CA LYS A 706 16.33 37.51 -2.62
C LYS A 706 15.78 38.93 -2.46
N CYS A 707 15.86 39.75 -3.51
CA CYS A 707 15.24 41.07 -3.52
C CYS A 707 13.72 40.98 -3.36
N LEU A 708 13.07 40.11 -4.15
CA LEU A 708 11.62 39.90 -4.11
C LEU A 708 11.15 39.36 -2.76
N ALA A 709 11.83 38.35 -2.22
CA ALA A 709 11.54 37.78 -0.91
C ALA A 709 11.64 38.83 0.21
N ARG A 710 12.69 39.68 0.20
CA ARG A 710 12.81 40.78 1.18
C ARG A 710 11.69 41.79 1.05
N ARG A 711 11.30 42.13 -0.18
CA ARG A 711 10.27 43.15 -0.47
C ARG A 711 8.85 42.67 -0.16
N HIS A 712 8.55 41.38 -0.35
CA HIS A 712 7.18 40.87 -0.31
C HIS A 712 6.91 39.81 0.76
N ALA A 713 7.93 39.14 1.29
CA ALA A 713 7.76 38.02 2.23
C ALA A 713 8.40 38.26 3.61
N SER A 714 9.00 39.43 3.86
CA SER A 714 9.64 39.72 5.14
C SER A 714 8.68 40.33 6.17
N SER A 715 8.96 40.15 7.47
CA SER A 715 8.23 40.84 8.53
C SER A 715 8.37 42.36 8.42
N GLN A 716 9.46 42.84 7.82
CA GLN A 716 9.63 44.25 7.49
C GLN A 716 8.68 44.69 6.38
N ALA A 717 8.49 43.89 5.33
CA ALA A 717 7.48 44.14 4.30
C ALA A 717 6.07 44.22 4.90
N PHE A 718 5.72 43.30 5.80
CA PHE A 718 4.45 43.35 6.53
C PHE A 718 4.30 44.63 7.36
N ARG A 719 5.33 45.00 8.14
CA ARG A 719 5.34 46.24 8.93
C ARG A 719 5.29 47.49 8.05
N SER A 720 5.95 47.48 6.90
CA SER A 720 5.94 48.58 5.92
C SER A 720 4.57 48.72 5.27
N ALA A 721 3.92 47.61 4.88
CA ALA A 721 2.56 47.61 4.35
C ALA A 721 1.53 48.15 5.36
N GLY A 722 1.74 47.93 6.65
CA GLY A 722 0.89 48.46 7.71
C GLY A 722 1.17 49.91 8.13
N ARG A 723 2.33 50.48 7.77
CA ARG A 723 2.73 51.84 8.18
C ARG A 723 2.38 52.92 7.16
N ASP A 724 2.04 52.55 5.93
CA ASP A 724 2.00 53.52 4.84
C ASP A 724 0.93 53.20 3.79
N GLN A 725 -0.34 53.37 4.16
CA GLN A 725 -1.44 53.36 3.17
C GLN A 725 -1.66 54.74 2.52
N SER A 726 -0.96 55.78 2.95
CA SER A 726 -1.12 57.13 2.39
C SER A 726 -0.16 57.44 1.23
N GLU A 727 1.05 56.87 1.20
CA GLU A 727 2.08 57.33 0.26
C GLU A 727 2.43 56.35 -0.89
N ASN A 728 1.96 55.10 -0.86
CA ASN A 728 2.15 54.14 -1.96
C ASN A 728 0.97 53.17 -2.10
N PRO A 729 -0.10 53.52 -2.83
CA PRO A 729 -1.13 52.55 -3.16
C PRO A 729 -0.51 51.43 -4.00
N VAL A 730 -0.67 50.18 -3.55
CA VAL A 730 -0.34 49.00 -4.37
C VAL A 730 -1.05 49.17 -5.72
N PRO A 731 -0.33 49.10 -6.85
CA PRO A 731 -0.96 49.21 -8.16
C PRO A 731 -2.04 48.16 -8.27
N VAL A 732 -3.29 48.60 -8.36
CA VAL A 732 -4.41 47.71 -8.65
C VAL A 732 -4.14 47.19 -10.06
N GLY A 733 -3.75 45.92 -10.18
CA GLY A 733 -3.55 45.29 -11.48
C GLY A 733 -4.77 45.51 -12.37
N THR A 734 -4.56 45.64 -13.67
CA THR A 734 -5.67 45.79 -14.62
C THR A 734 -6.67 44.65 -14.44
N PRO A 735 -7.97 44.93 -14.28
CA PRO A 735 -9.00 43.90 -14.18
C PRO A 735 -8.88 42.94 -15.35
N TRP A 736 -8.88 41.64 -15.07
CA TRP A 736 -8.95 40.63 -16.11
C TRP A 736 -10.22 40.86 -16.96
N ILE A 737 -10.04 41.11 -18.26
CA ILE A 737 -11.14 41.33 -19.20
C ILE A 737 -11.53 39.96 -19.79
N PRO A 738 -12.66 39.35 -19.40
CA PRO A 738 -13.16 38.16 -20.07
C PRO A 738 -13.43 38.45 -21.55
N PRO A 739 -13.21 37.47 -22.46
CA PRO A 739 -13.62 37.61 -23.85
C PRO A 739 -15.14 37.91 -23.95
N PRO A 740 -15.57 38.73 -24.93
CA PRO A 740 -16.95 39.20 -25.03
C PRO A 740 -17.93 38.03 -25.14
N ARG A 741 -18.85 37.93 -24.17
CA ARG A 741 -19.93 36.94 -24.19
C ARG A 741 -20.88 37.24 -25.34
N SER A 742 -21.20 36.22 -26.14
CA SER A 742 -22.26 36.27 -27.15
C SER A 742 -23.62 36.60 -26.51
N PRO A 743 -24.49 37.37 -27.17
CA PRO A 743 -25.73 37.86 -26.58
C PRO A 743 -26.73 36.72 -26.35
N ALA A 744 -27.11 36.51 -25.09
CA ALA A 744 -28.20 35.62 -24.72
C ALA A 744 -29.56 36.34 -24.89
N LYS A 745 -30.50 35.59 -25.48
CA LYS A 745 -31.87 36.00 -25.80
C LYS A 745 -32.65 36.45 -24.56
N SER A 746 -33.40 37.54 -24.76
CA SER A 746 -34.37 38.11 -23.83
C SER A 746 -35.66 37.29 -23.73
N THR A 747 -36.04 36.95 -22.50
CA THR A 747 -37.42 36.71 -22.02
C THR A 747 -37.36 37.02 -20.53
N GLY A 748 -38.18 37.84 -19.88
CA GLY A 748 -39.50 38.37 -20.14
C GLY A 748 -40.12 38.56 -18.74
N SER A 749 -40.62 39.76 -18.47
CA SER A 749 -41.01 40.32 -17.18
C SER A 749 -42.16 39.62 -16.44
N GLY A 750 -42.14 39.69 -15.11
CA GLY A 750 -43.32 39.48 -14.24
C GLY A 750 -43.07 40.00 -12.82
N SER A 751 -43.63 41.17 -12.52
CA SER A 751 -43.57 41.90 -11.25
C SER A 751 -44.63 41.44 -10.24
N SER A 752 -44.32 41.46 -8.94
CA SER A 752 -45.06 42.25 -7.91
C SER A 752 -44.66 41.90 -6.47
N SER A 753 -44.19 42.93 -5.73
CA SER A 753 -44.40 43.27 -4.30
C SER A 753 -44.75 42.18 -3.26
N SER A 754 -44.00 42.13 -2.15
CA SER A 754 -44.36 42.81 -0.87
C SER A 754 -43.46 42.39 0.29
N SER A 755 -43.27 43.33 1.21
CA SER A 755 -42.64 43.28 2.54
C SER A 755 -43.05 42.11 3.46
N SER A 756 -42.12 41.61 4.28
CA SER A 756 -42.18 41.67 5.75
C SER A 756 -41.03 40.91 6.43
N SER A 757 -40.71 41.39 7.61
CA SER A 757 -39.82 40.91 8.68
C SER A 757 -40.27 39.59 9.35
N GLU A 758 -39.39 39.08 10.25
CA GLU A 758 -39.62 38.03 11.27
C GLU A 758 -39.65 36.59 10.72
N GLU A 759 -39.23 35.52 11.41
CA GLU A 759 -38.72 35.29 12.77
C GLU A 759 -38.08 33.88 12.75
N SER A 760 -37.07 33.68 13.59
CA SER A 760 -36.49 32.37 13.90
C SER A 760 -37.40 31.63 14.89
N GLY A 761 -38.01 30.54 14.45
CA GLY A 761 -38.76 29.61 15.30
C GLY A 761 -38.10 28.24 15.37
N GLU A 762 -37.44 27.93 16.48
CA GLU A 762 -37.21 26.56 16.94
C GLU A 762 -37.86 26.45 18.33
N SER A 763 -38.85 25.57 18.43
CA SER A 763 -39.77 25.44 19.53
C SER A 763 -39.31 24.42 20.56
N ASP A 764 -39.26 24.88 21.82
CA ASP A 764 -39.24 24.09 23.04
C ASP A 764 -40.49 23.19 23.14
N ILE A 765 -40.27 21.88 23.32
CA ILE A 765 -41.30 20.95 23.79
C ILE A 765 -40.93 20.50 25.20
N SER A 766 -41.52 21.19 26.16
CA SER A 766 -41.63 20.80 27.56
C SER A 766 -42.69 19.70 27.70
N MET A 767 -42.29 18.51 28.15
CA MET A 767 -43.23 17.50 28.65
C MET A 767 -42.94 17.18 30.11
N LYS A 768 -43.91 17.57 30.96
CA LYS A 768 -44.09 17.13 32.34
C LYS A 768 -44.27 15.61 32.37
N SER A 769 -43.56 14.93 33.26
CA SER A 769 -43.94 13.59 33.73
C SER A 769 -43.65 13.48 35.22
N THR A 770 -44.73 13.29 35.97
CA THR A 770 -44.81 12.98 37.39
C THR A 770 -44.65 11.47 37.60
N ALA A 771 -43.73 11.05 38.46
CA ALA A 771 -43.88 9.87 39.33
C ALA A 771 -42.71 9.80 40.32
N ASP A 772 -43.05 9.87 41.61
CA ASP A 772 -42.28 9.38 42.75
C ASP A 772 -42.02 7.86 42.61
N PRO A 773 -40.92 7.32 43.18
CA PRO A 773 -40.98 6.88 44.58
C PRO A 773 -39.70 7.07 45.42
N THR A 774 -39.91 7.58 46.64
CA THR A 774 -39.43 7.14 47.97
C THR A 774 -38.12 6.35 48.15
N GLU A 775 -37.36 6.84 49.15
CA GLU A 775 -36.53 6.13 50.15
C GLU A 775 -35.17 5.55 49.71
N ASP A 776 -34.08 6.26 49.99
CA ASP A 776 -33.25 6.07 51.21
C ASP A 776 -31.93 6.85 51.09
N ALA A 777 -31.67 7.73 52.06
CA ALA A 777 -30.45 8.53 52.16
C ALA A 777 -29.71 8.21 53.48
N PRO A 778 -28.40 7.92 53.46
CA PRO A 778 -27.57 8.00 54.64
C PRO A 778 -26.84 9.35 54.74
N SER A 779 -27.21 10.08 55.79
CA SER A 779 -26.49 11.09 56.58
C SER A 779 -25.12 11.60 56.09
N LEU A 780 -25.11 12.92 55.90
CA LEU A 780 -23.97 13.84 55.89
C LEU A 780 -23.05 13.64 57.11
N ILE A 781 -21.77 13.36 56.85
CA ILE A 781 -20.68 13.51 57.83
C ILE A 781 -20.09 14.91 57.66
N SER A 782 -20.26 15.75 58.69
CA SER A 782 -19.66 17.08 58.81
C SER A 782 -18.15 16.97 58.99
N ILE A 783 -17.40 17.61 58.08
CA ILE A 783 -15.93 17.74 58.16
C ILE A 783 -15.59 18.92 59.11
N PRO A 784 -14.71 18.76 60.12
CA PRO A 784 -14.28 19.86 60.99
C PRO A 784 -13.29 20.80 60.27
N LYS A 785 -13.39 22.10 60.55
CA LYS A 785 -12.41 23.13 60.16
C LYS A 785 -11.03 22.82 60.76
N PRO A 786 -9.93 23.00 60.02
CA PRO A 786 -8.58 22.81 60.57
C PRO A 786 -8.13 24.00 61.41
N THR A 787 -7.62 23.68 62.61
CA THR A 787 -6.88 24.56 63.52
C THR A 787 -5.46 24.78 62.99
N PRO A 788 -4.82 25.95 63.20
CA PRO A 788 -3.46 26.21 62.71
C PRO A 788 -2.44 25.42 63.55
N LEU A 789 -1.53 24.70 62.91
CA LEU A 789 -0.43 24.00 63.56
C LEU A 789 0.82 24.88 63.60
N GLU A 790 1.43 24.85 64.78
CA GLU A 790 2.62 25.56 65.24
C GLU A 790 3.89 25.21 64.45
N GLU A 791 4.78 26.19 64.34
CA GLU A 791 6.17 26.03 63.89
C GLU A 791 6.99 25.19 64.90
N PRO A 792 7.87 24.29 64.45
CA PRO A 792 8.96 23.76 65.27
C PRO A 792 10.34 24.30 64.86
N PRO A 793 11.34 24.20 65.76
CA PRO A 793 12.42 25.16 65.90
C PRO A 793 13.71 24.82 65.13
N THR A 794 14.55 25.84 65.03
CA THR A 794 15.93 25.86 64.52
C THR A 794 16.94 24.99 65.29
N GLU A 795 17.76 24.25 64.52
CA GLU A 795 19.17 23.82 64.73
C GLU A 795 19.56 22.87 65.90
N PRO A 796 20.77 22.23 65.96
CA PRO A 796 21.95 22.27 65.05
C PRO A 796 22.66 20.92 64.73
N GLU A 797 23.50 20.97 63.69
CA GLU A 797 24.89 20.45 63.53
C GLU A 797 25.40 19.24 64.37
N LYS A 798 25.82 18.14 63.70
CA LYS A 798 27.08 17.41 63.99
C LYS A 798 27.44 16.26 63.01
N VAL A 799 28.54 16.47 62.28
CA VAL A 799 29.74 15.60 62.12
C VAL A 799 29.56 14.07 61.95
N ARG A 800 29.93 13.50 60.79
CA ARG A 800 31.11 12.59 60.64
C ARG A 800 31.36 12.05 59.22
N ARG A 801 32.65 12.15 58.87
CA ARG A 801 33.43 11.51 57.80
C ARG A 801 33.19 10.00 57.66
N SER A 802 33.32 9.48 56.43
CA SER A 802 34.11 8.29 55.98
C SER A 802 33.89 8.15 54.46
N ALA A 803 34.80 8.59 53.58
CA ALA A 803 35.94 7.82 53.06
C ALA A 803 35.59 6.39 52.62
N GLU A 804 35.47 6.15 51.31
CA GLU A 804 36.18 5.04 50.65
C GLU A 804 36.28 5.26 49.13
N ARG A 805 37.54 5.38 48.68
CA ARG A 805 37.98 5.25 47.30
C ARG A 805 37.91 3.77 46.90
N LYS A 806 37.33 3.46 45.73
CA LYS A 806 37.85 2.40 44.86
C LYS A 806 37.75 2.83 43.39
N THR A 807 38.88 3.30 42.87
CA THR A 807 39.30 3.17 41.48
C THR A 807 39.33 1.69 41.10
N ILE A 808 38.64 1.31 40.03
CA ILE A 808 39.01 0.16 39.19
C ILE A 808 38.99 0.64 37.74
N ASP A 809 40.19 0.59 37.18
CA ASP A 809 40.56 0.72 35.78
C ASP A 809 40.38 -0.65 35.09
N HIS A 810 40.03 -0.62 33.80
CA HIS A 810 40.17 -1.61 32.72
C HIS A 810 38.91 -1.72 31.86
N SER A 811 38.91 -1.16 30.64
CA SER A 811 39.56 -1.66 29.41
C SER A 811 38.71 -2.69 28.66
N GLN A 812 38.48 -2.39 27.38
CA GLN A 812 38.14 -3.31 26.29
C GLN A 812 36.76 -4.01 26.34
N ARG A 813 35.81 -3.46 25.58
CA ARG A 813 35.33 -4.09 24.31
C ARG A 813 34.54 -3.09 23.48
#